data_AF-A0A9Q0KGT5-F1
#
_entry.id   AF-A0A9Q0KGT5-F1
#
_cell.length_a   1.000
_cell.length_b   1.000
_cell.length_c   1.000
_cell.angle_alpha   90.00
_cell.angle_beta   90.00
_cell.angle_gamma   90.00
#
_symmetry.space_group_name_H-M   'P 1'
#
loop_
_entity.id
_entity.type
_entity.pdbx_description
1 polymer ?
#
loop_
_entity_poly.entity_id
_entity_poly.type
_entity_poly.pdbx_seq_one_letter_code
_entity_poly.pdbx_strand_id
1 'polypeptide(L)'
;MSSSSPFASFTETSHFTFTILASSHESKSTSQTQFQPRGKEARKGDWGIMGNKVMVNGLRLKEIKILWGIAFIILIQGIVHAKLVHRENFSDIDKKLKQINRPAVKTIQMEPSYYPAFETMENKKPEIQRAIEASQLWRKSGSCPEGTIPIRRIRKEDLLRASSLEDFGRKKPSFYSLSPEINQTGCVNSTTKSYSKQANLSVGTLLTQGSAYLGAQGDINVWNPYVAADNEYSGAYISLKNGPYYDFESVESGWVVNPSVYGDRRTRLFGYWTADASKKTGCFDLVCPGFVQTSQSMVLGAVLDPVSVFGGAQYQISTHIYLDPKTGNWWLQFGNLNLGYWPKSLFGALSQMASSVEWGGEVSSSHIGQTHPHTATDMGTGKYPGIGFKYDCFIRGLRYMDNSLNLKFPTVAYPYTDEYNCYDIYYLRDYIDEPEFYFGGPEPQKLLDIPVYFAKEERKRDWGIMRNKVMARGLRLKEIKILWGIAFIIFVQGIVHAKLVHTENNFSEIDKKLKQINRPAVKSIQMKPSYYPAFETMDKKKPELHRAIEASQLWRKSGSCPEGTIPIRRIRKQDLLRATSLGDFGRKKPSFSSISPEINQTGRVNFTTKSYNKQANLSVGILITQGLAYLGAQGDINVWNPYVAADDEYSAAYISLKNGPYYDFESVESGWVVNPSVYGDRRTRIFGYWTADASKKTGCFDLVCPGFVQTSQSIVLGGVLDHVSVFGGAQYQISTHFYLDPNTGNWWLQFGNLNLGYWPKSLFGSLSQMASSVEWGGEVSSSHIGQTHPHTATDMGTGEDPGIGFKYDCFIRQLRFIDNSLQLKFPTVAYPYTDEYNCYDIYYLKEYIDEPEFYFGGPGYDEVRCP
;
A
#
# COMPACT_ATOMS: atom_id res chain seq x y z
N MET A 1 1.90 -62.60 -4.42
CA MET A 1 3.35 -62.46 -4.65
C MET A 1 3.68 -61.00 -4.41
N SER A 2 4.16 -60.63 -3.21
CA SER A 2 5.57 -60.70 -2.74
C SER A 2 6.37 -59.46 -3.19
N SER A 3 7.06 -58.71 -2.33
CA SER A 3 7.43 -58.95 -0.91
C SER A 3 7.72 -57.65 -0.11
N SER A 4 8.01 -57.85 1.18
CA SER A 4 8.49 -56.92 2.24
C SER A 4 9.76 -56.11 1.86
N SER A 5 10.29 -55.14 2.64
CA SER A 5 10.17 -54.84 4.09
C SER A 5 10.56 -53.36 4.43
N PRO A 6 10.34 -52.86 5.67
CA PRO A 6 10.63 -51.46 6.07
C PRO A 6 11.88 -51.24 6.95
N PHE A 7 12.36 -49.99 6.99
CA PHE A 7 13.26 -49.36 7.98
C PHE A 7 12.95 -47.84 7.97
N ALA A 8 13.29 -47.00 8.96
CA ALA A 8 13.42 -47.10 10.41
C ALA A 8 13.59 -45.66 10.96
N SER A 9 13.41 -45.43 12.26
CA SER A 9 13.49 -44.09 12.85
C SER A 9 14.91 -43.55 12.99
N PHE A 10 15.07 -42.22 12.87
CA PHE A 10 15.97 -41.48 13.78
C PHE A 10 15.27 -40.24 14.33
N THR A 11 15.34 -40.10 15.65
CA THR A 11 14.92 -38.92 16.40
C THR A 11 16.15 -38.10 16.74
N GLU A 12 16.07 -36.77 16.67
CA GLU A 12 16.79 -35.97 17.66
C GLU A 12 16.06 -34.66 17.99
N THR A 13 16.17 -34.26 19.25
CA THR A 13 15.48 -33.11 19.83
C THR A 13 16.47 -32.05 20.28
N SER A 14 16.28 -30.81 19.83
CA SER A 14 16.85 -29.65 20.53
C SER A 14 15.77 -28.58 20.71
N HIS A 15 15.28 -28.44 21.93
CA HIS A 15 14.58 -27.22 22.33
C HIS A 15 15.56 -26.05 22.34
N PHE A 16 15.12 -24.88 21.91
CA PHE A 16 15.26 -23.69 22.75
C PHE A 16 14.00 -22.83 22.63
N THR A 17 13.68 -22.15 23.72
CA THR A 17 12.36 -21.57 23.99
C THR A 17 12.51 -20.10 24.39
N PHE A 18 11.38 -19.40 24.44
CA PHE A 18 11.14 -18.03 24.90
C PHE A 18 11.21 -16.92 23.82
N THR A 19 10.18 -16.07 23.57
CA THR A 19 9.02 -15.55 24.38
C THR A 19 9.52 -14.44 25.32
N ILE A 20 9.06 -13.17 25.29
CA ILE A 20 7.90 -12.58 24.59
C ILE A 20 8.02 -11.04 24.37
N LEU A 21 6.88 -10.36 24.21
CA LEU A 21 6.55 -8.91 24.22
C LEU A 21 7.57 -8.00 24.96
N ALA A 22 7.82 -6.74 24.57
CA ALA A 22 6.89 -5.62 24.35
C ALA A 22 6.08 -5.27 25.63
N SER A 23 5.68 -4.02 25.92
CA SER A 23 5.75 -2.74 25.20
C SER A 23 5.77 -1.58 26.23
N SER A 24 5.78 -0.32 25.74
CA SER A 24 5.12 0.86 26.36
C SER A 24 5.62 1.36 27.74
N HIS A 25 5.35 2.60 28.20
CA HIS A 25 4.75 3.80 27.59
C HIS A 25 5.49 5.05 28.15
N GLU A 26 4.99 6.27 27.87
CA GLU A 26 4.98 7.51 28.69
C GLU A 26 5.82 7.67 30.00
N SER A 27 6.25 8.87 30.41
CA SER A 27 5.94 10.25 29.96
C SER A 27 7.08 11.25 30.29
N LYS A 28 6.83 12.58 30.24
CA LYS A 28 7.83 13.65 30.45
C LYS A 28 7.83 14.22 31.88
N SER A 29 9.02 14.66 32.32
CA SER A 29 9.29 15.53 33.49
C SER A 29 8.95 14.92 34.87
N THR A 30 9.60 15.29 35.98
CA THR A 30 10.34 16.51 36.35
C THR A 30 11.65 16.16 37.10
N SER A 31 12.57 17.06 37.46
CA SER A 31 12.49 17.96 38.64
C SER A 31 13.63 19.02 38.58
N GLN A 32 13.43 20.25 39.11
CA GLN A 32 13.90 20.77 40.42
C GLN A 32 15.45 20.82 40.61
N THR A 33 16.02 21.70 41.44
CA THR A 33 15.47 22.69 42.40
C THR A 33 15.78 24.14 41.93
N GLN A 34 15.66 25.28 42.65
CA GLN A 34 15.15 25.73 43.97
C GLN A 34 14.78 27.25 43.79
N PHE A 35 14.38 28.11 44.74
CA PHE A 35 14.24 28.05 46.21
C PHE A 35 12.90 28.75 46.62
N GLN A 36 12.84 29.28 47.84
CA GLN A 36 11.74 30.03 48.48
C GLN A 36 12.35 31.10 49.43
N PRO A 37 11.61 31.94 50.21
CA PRO A 37 10.15 32.01 50.43
C PRO A 37 9.47 33.42 50.45
N ARG A 38 8.11 33.41 50.38
CA ARG A 38 7.09 34.27 51.07
C ARG A 38 7.08 35.82 50.92
N GLY A 39 5.89 36.39 50.67
CA GLY A 39 5.62 37.83 50.93
C GLY A 39 4.33 38.45 50.32
N LYS A 40 3.14 38.05 50.81
CA LYS A 40 1.78 38.66 50.68
C LYS A 40 1.49 39.88 49.77
N GLU A 41 0.35 39.77 49.04
CA GLU A 41 -0.82 40.69 48.93
C GLU A 41 -0.65 42.23 48.80
N ALA A 42 -1.46 43.01 48.04
CA ALA A 42 -2.42 42.74 46.96
C ALA A 42 -2.96 44.05 46.30
N ARG A 43 -3.29 43.99 45.00
CA ARG A 43 -4.27 44.83 44.23
C ARG A 43 -4.06 46.35 44.01
N LYS A 44 -4.28 46.72 42.72
CA LYS A 44 -4.88 47.95 42.16
C LYS A 44 -4.26 49.34 42.44
N GLY A 45 -3.83 49.98 41.37
CA GLY A 45 -3.70 51.42 41.16
C GLY A 45 -3.58 51.66 39.65
N ASP A 46 -4.37 52.57 39.07
CA ASP A 46 -4.60 52.64 37.62
C ASP A 46 -4.49 54.09 37.09
N TRP A 47 -4.16 54.23 35.81
CA TRP A 47 -4.01 55.48 35.03
C TRP A 47 -2.90 56.47 35.40
N GLY A 48 -2.20 56.96 34.36
CA GLY A 48 -1.89 58.39 34.25
C GLY A 48 -0.49 58.80 33.81
N ILE A 49 -0.35 59.12 32.51
CA ILE A 49 0.24 60.37 31.96
C ILE A 49 1.29 61.09 32.88
N MET A 50 2.55 61.30 32.50
CA MET A 50 3.01 61.78 31.19
C MET A 50 4.42 61.27 30.82
N GLY A 51 4.71 61.25 29.52
CA GLY A 51 5.89 60.57 29.00
C GLY A 51 7.25 61.22 29.29
N ASN A 52 8.28 60.43 29.01
CA ASN A 52 9.27 60.90 28.06
C ASN A 52 9.69 59.84 27.04
N LYS A 53 10.10 60.31 25.87
CA LYS A 53 10.30 59.53 24.64
C LYS A 53 11.49 58.58 24.76
N VAL A 54 11.28 57.28 24.55
CA VAL A 54 12.33 56.35 24.08
C VAL A 54 11.84 55.61 22.84
N MET A 55 12.21 56.12 21.66
CA MET A 55 11.97 55.42 20.39
C MET A 55 13.10 54.45 20.10
N VAL A 56 12.75 53.21 19.72
CA VAL A 56 13.69 52.28 19.07
C VAL A 56 13.09 51.80 17.75
N ASN A 57 13.70 52.21 16.64
CA ASN A 57 13.48 51.70 15.28
C ASN A 57 12.07 51.88 14.66
N GLY A 58 11.40 52.99 14.95
CA GLY A 58 10.60 53.74 13.96
C GLY A 58 9.24 53.20 13.49
N LEU A 59 8.84 51.97 13.85
CA LEU A 59 7.51 51.42 13.53
C LEU A 59 6.61 51.36 14.77
N ARG A 60 5.30 51.53 14.60
CA ARG A 60 4.31 51.41 15.67
C ARG A 60 3.99 49.94 15.91
N LEU A 61 3.78 49.56 17.17
CA LEU A 61 3.53 48.17 17.59
C LEU A 61 2.31 47.48 16.94
N LYS A 62 1.46 48.24 16.24
CA LYS A 62 0.30 47.74 15.47
C LYS A 62 0.70 47.19 14.09
N GLU A 63 1.70 47.76 13.44
CA GLU A 63 2.09 47.40 12.05
C GLU A 63 2.73 46.01 11.99
N ILE A 64 3.59 45.67 12.96
CA ILE A 64 4.21 44.34 13.08
C ILE A 64 3.15 43.24 13.24
N LYS A 65 2.04 43.50 13.97
CA LYS A 65 0.96 42.52 14.15
C LYS A 65 0.20 42.22 12.85
N ILE A 66 0.08 43.20 11.95
CA ILE A 66 -0.58 43.02 10.65
C ILE A 66 0.27 42.10 9.75
N LEU A 67 1.59 42.31 9.70
CA LEU A 67 2.50 41.46 8.92
C LEU A 67 2.52 40.00 9.41
N TRP A 68 2.51 39.78 10.72
CA TRP A 68 2.36 38.42 11.28
C TRP A 68 0.98 37.79 10.99
N GLY A 69 -0.10 38.58 10.98
CA GLY A 69 -1.42 38.12 10.58
C GLY A 69 -1.47 37.66 9.13
N ILE A 70 -0.91 38.45 8.21
CA ILE A 70 -0.84 38.11 6.77
C ILE A 70 0.00 36.83 6.56
N ALA A 71 1.18 36.73 7.19
CA ALA A 71 2.01 35.52 7.11
C ALA A 71 1.30 34.27 7.64
N PHE A 72 0.52 34.40 8.72
CA PHE A 72 -0.26 33.29 9.29
C PHE A 72 -1.42 32.86 8.39
N ILE A 73 -2.14 33.80 7.76
CA ILE A 73 -3.23 33.50 6.82
C ILE A 73 -2.71 32.75 5.59
N ILE A 74 -1.58 33.19 5.02
CA ILE A 74 -0.93 32.53 3.88
C ILE A 74 -0.49 31.11 4.25
N LEU A 75 0.07 30.92 5.46
CA LEU A 75 0.45 29.61 5.98
C LEU A 75 -0.77 28.66 6.10
N ILE A 76 -1.88 29.15 6.64
CA ILE A 76 -3.12 28.38 6.79
C ILE A 76 -3.72 28.01 5.42
N GLN A 77 -3.79 28.94 4.46
CA GLN A 77 -4.28 28.63 3.11
C GLN A 77 -3.41 27.57 2.41
N GLY A 78 -2.09 27.65 2.55
CA GLY A 78 -1.17 26.62 2.03
C GLY A 78 -1.40 25.24 2.66
N ILE A 79 -1.59 25.17 3.98
CA ILE A 79 -1.89 23.92 4.70
C ILE A 79 -3.24 23.32 4.26
N VAL A 80 -4.28 24.15 4.08
CA VAL A 80 -5.61 23.68 3.67
C VAL A 80 -5.60 23.16 2.22
N HIS A 81 -4.95 23.87 1.29
CA HIS A 81 -4.78 23.37 -0.09
C HIS A 81 -4.02 22.05 -0.12
N ALA A 82 -2.89 21.96 0.61
CA ALA A 82 -2.12 20.72 0.70
C ALA A 82 -2.94 19.55 1.25
N LYS A 83 -3.81 19.78 2.24
CA LYS A 83 -4.63 18.73 2.86
C LYS A 83 -5.79 18.26 1.98
N LEU A 84 -6.35 19.14 1.13
CA LEU A 84 -7.41 18.78 0.18
C LEU A 84 -6.87 17.98 -1.01
N VAL A 85 -5.83 18.49 -1.70
CA VAL A 85 -5.19 17.81 -2.85
C VAL A 85 -4.67 16.42 -2.48
N HIS A 86 -4.22 16.23 -1.23
CA HIS A 86 -3.74 14.94 -0.75
C HIS A 86 -4.87 13.91 -0.50
N ARG A 87 -6.13 14.33 -0.34
CA ARG A 87 -7.28 13.41 -0.13
C ARG A 87 -7.81 12.84 -1.44
N GLU A 88 -7.92 13.66 -2.48
CA GLU A 88 -8.43 13.23 -3.80
C GLU A 88 -7.48 12.22 -4.46
N ASN A 89 -6.19 12.57 -4.56
CA ASN A 89 -5.14 11.69 -5.11
C ASN A 89 -5.13 10.28 -4.50
N PHE A 90 -5.47 10.14 -3.21
CA PHE A 90 -5.48 8.84 -2.51
C PHE A 90 -6.59 7.91 -3.02
N SER A 91 -7.77 8.45 -3.33
CA SER A 91 -8.92 7.69 -3.85
C SER A 91 -8.62 7.09 -5.21
N ASP A 92 -8.11 7.91 -6.13
CA ASP A 92 -7.77 7.47 -7.48
C ASP A 92 -6.51 6.58 -7.49
N ILE A 93 -5.57 6.74 -6.55
CA ILE A 93 -4.49 5.76 -6.32
C ILE A 93 -5.06 4.37 -6.03
N ASP A 94 -5.98 4.23 -5.08
CA ASP A 94 -6.51 2.91 -4.69
C ASP A 94 -7.45 2.33 -5.76
N LYS A 95 -8.12 3.18 -6.56
CA LYS A 95 -8.87 2.82 -7.76
C LYS A 95 -7.95 2.31 -8.88
N LYS A 96 -6.85 3.02 -9.15
CA LYS A 96 -5.82 2.64 -10.14
C LYS A 96 -5.13 1.34 -9.73
N LEU A 97 -4.70 1.18 -8.46
CA LEU A 97 -4.15 -0.10 -7.95
C LEU A 97 -5.11 -1.28 -8.15
N LYS A 98 -6.41 -1.07 -7.95
CA LYS A 98 -7.47 -2.07 -8.19
C LYS A 98 -7.74 -2.33 -9.67
N GLN A 99 -7.34 -1.45 -10.59
CA GLN A 99 -7.40 -1.67 -12.04
C GLN A 99 -6.18 -2.45 -12.53
N ILE A 100 -4.98 -2.00 -12.13
CA ILE A 100 -3.70 -2.56 -12.59
C ILE A 100 -3.48 -3.99 -12.10
N ASN A 101 -3.72 -4.26 -10.81
CA ASN A 101 -3.48 -5.59 -10.23
C ASN A 101 -4.63 -6.60 -10.53
N ARG A 102 -5.41 -6.42 -11.61
CA ARG A 102 -6.40 -7.40 -12.09
C ARG A 102 -5.75 -8.30 -13.15
N PRO A 103 -5.96 -9.63 -13.13
CA PRO A 103 -5.61 -10.48 -14.26
C PRO A 103 -6.43 -10.08 -15.49
N ALA A 104 -5.80 -10.11 -16.67
CA ALA A 104 -6.39 -9.67 -17.92
C ALA A 104 -6.84 -10.85 -18.80
N VAL A 105 -7.89 -10.61 -19.60
CA VAL A 105 -8.44 -11.48 -20.66
C VAL A 105 -9.15 -12.75 -20.14
N LYS A 106 -10.18 -13.19 -20.88
CA LYS A 106 -11.00 -14.40 -20.60
C LYS A 106 -10.57 -15.65 -21.37
N THR A 107 -9.54 -15.54 -22.19
CA THR A 107 -8.99 -16.60 -23.05
C THR A 107 -7.50 -16.32 -23.22
N ILE A 108 -6.64 -17.29 -22.91
CA ILE A 108 -5.18 -17.13 -22.91
C ILE A 108 -4.58 -18.15 -23.89
N GLN A 109 -3.71 -17.69 -24.78
CA GLN A 109 -2.87 -18.55 -25.60
C GLN A 109 -1.62 -18.91 -24.79
N MET A 110 -1.50 -20.14 -24.28
CA MET A 110 -0.37 -20.51 -23.41
C MET A 110 0.98 -20.55 -24.15
N GLU A 111 0.97 -20.97 -25.42
CA GLU A 111 2.17 -21.18 -26.25
C GLU A 111 1.97 -20.63 -27.68
N PRO A 112 3.04 -20.16 -28.36
CA PRO A 112 2.96 -19.66 -29.72
C PRO A 112 2.61 -20.77 -30.71
N SER A 113 1.86 -20.47 -31.76
CA SER A 113 1.51 -21.48 -32.77
C SER A 113 2.66 -21.78 -33.75
N TYR A 114 3.74 -21.02 -33.68
CA TYR A 114 4.94 -21.06 -34.51
C TYR A 114 6.13 -20.68 -33.64
N TYR A 115 7.20 -21.48 -33.70
CA TYR A 115 8.46 -21.20 -33.00
C TYR A 115 9.49 -20.82 -34.07
N PRO A 116 9.93 -19.55 -34.14
CA PRO A 116 10.98 -19.17 -35.07
C PRO A 116 12.29 -19.86 -34.71
N ALA A 117 13.07 -20.24 -35.73
CA ALA A 117 14.40 -20.83 -35.54
C ALA A 117 15.43 -19.74 -35.19
N PHE A 118 15.32 -19.16 -33.99
CA PHE A 118 16.23 -18.14 -33.49
C PHE A 118 17.65 -18.70 -33.28
N GLU A 119 18.64 -17.96 -33.78
CA GLU A 119 20.05 -18.31 -33.56
C GLU A 119 20.41 -18.01 -32.11
N THR A 120 20.53 -19.03 -31.27
CA THR A 120 21.14 -18.92 -29.94
C THR A 120 22.67 -18.90 -30.05
N MET A 121 23.34 -18.12 -29.19
CA MET A 121 24.82 -18.06 -29.16
C MET A 121 25.49 -19.41 -28.82
N GLU A 122 24.72 -20.39 -28.33
CA GLU A 122 25.19 -21.76 -28.09
C GLU A 122 25.58 -22.47 -29.41
N ASN A 123 24.86 -22.20 -30.51
CA ASN A 123 24.99 -22.91 -31.78
C ASN A 123 26.06 -22.33 -32.74
N LYS A 124 26.89 -21.39 -32.29
CA LYS A 124 28.02 -20.84 -33.08
C LYS A 124 29.38 -21.08 -32.41
N LYS A 125 30.46 -20.86 -33.18
CA LYS A 125 31.86 -21.20 -32.83
C LYS A 125 32.32 -20.60 -31.48
N PRO A 126 33.38 -21.17 -30.84
CA PRO A 126 33.78 -20.79 -29.48
C PRO A 126 34.44 -19.41 -29.32
N GLU A 127 34.79 -18.72 -30.42
CA GLU A 127 35.82 -17.67 -30.42
C GLU A 127 35.30 -16.25 -30.11
N ILE A 128 33.99 -16.00 -30.16
CA ILE A 128 33.41 -14.74 -29.68
C ILE A 128 33.42 -14.74 -28.14
N GLN A 129 34.01 -13.72 -27.51
CA GLN A 129 34.00 -13.58 -26.05
C GLN A 129 32.54 -13.41 -25.56
N ARG A 130 32.02 -14.44 -24.89
CA ARG A 130 30.60 -14.54 -24.54
C ARG A 130 30.28 -13.77 -23.25
N ALA A 131 29.20 -13.00 -23.25
CA ALA A 131 28.56 -12.54 -22.03
C ALA A 131 27.65 -13.65 -21.48
N ILE A 132 27.42 -13.66 -20.17
CA ILE A 132 26.60 -14.68 -19.50
C ILE A 132 25.13 -14.22 -19.46
N GLU A 133 24.17 -15.11 -19.68
CA GLU A 133 22.75 -14.72 -19.65
C GLU A 133 22.33 -14.27 -18.22
N ALA A 134 21.72 -13.09 -18.13
CA ALA A 134 21.39 -12.46 -16.85
C ALA A 134 20.16 -13.12 -16.18
N SER A 135 20.29 -13.52 -14.92
CA SER A 135 19.20 -14.17 -14.19
C SER A 135 18.23 -13.14 -13.59
N GLN A 136 17.04 -13.59 -13.17
CA GLN A 136 16.13 -12.75 -12.38
C GLN A 136 16.25 -13.02 -10.88
N LEU A 137 16.58 -11.98 -10.11
CA LEU A 137 16.95 -12.08 -8.69
C LEU A 137 15.94 -12.83 -7.80
N TRP A 138 14.63 -12.76 -8.14
CA TRP A 138 13.57 -13.40 -7.37
C TRP A 138 13.63 -14.94 -7.37
N ARG A 139 14.25 -15.57 -8.39
CA ARG A 139 14.43 -17.03 -8.46
C ARG A 139 15.24 -17.59 -7.28
N LYS A 140 16.10 -16.76 -6.66
CA LYS A 140 16.82 -17.12 -5.43
C LYS A 140 15.90 -17.33 -4.20
N SER A 141 14.61 -17.00 -4.32
CA SER A 141 13.56 -17.25 -3.32
C SER A 141 12.63 -18.42 -3.68
N GLY A 142 12.89 -19.15 -4.76
CA GLY A 142 12.10 -20.32 -5.21
C GLY A 142 11.51 -20.17 -6.62
N SER A 143 10.76 -21.18 -7.05
CA SER A 143 10.02 -21.22 -8.32
C SER A 143 8.53 -20.91 -8.13
N CYS A 144 7.84 -20.57 -9.21
CA CYS A 144 6.38 -20.58 -9.23
C CYS A 144 5.84 -22.03 -9.28
N PRO A 145 4.72 -22.33 -8.59
CA PRO A 145 3.98 -23.57 -8.78
C PRO A 145 3.43 -23.73 -10.20
N GLU A 146 3.29 -24.98 -10.64
CA GLU A 146 2.70 -25.33 -11.93
C GLU A 146 1.30 -24.72 -12.11
N GLY A 147 1.01 -24.22 -13.31
CA GLY A 147 -0.24 -23.51 -13.62
C GLY A 147 -0.29 -22.07 -13.09
N THR A 148 0.79 -21.54 -12.49
CA THR A 148 0.83 -20.16 -11.96
C THR A 148 1.99 -19.34 -12.54
N ILE A 149 1.74 -18.04 -12.78
CA ILE A 149 2.77 -17.11 -13.30
C ILE A 149 3.24 -16.13 -12.21
N PRO A 150 4.54 -15.78 -12.16
CA PRO A 150 5.04 -14.68 -11.34
C PRO A 150 4.54 -13.34 -11.89
N ILE A 151 4.09 -12.42 -11.02
CA ILE A 151 3.65 -11.07 -11.40
C ILE A 151 4.25 -10.03 -10.45
N ARG A 152 4.93 -9.01 -11.00
CA ARG A 152 5.47 -7.87 -10.24
C ARG A 152 4.34 -6.92 -9.79
N ARG A 153 3.72 -7.24 -8.65
CA ARG A 153 2.64 -6.43 -8.03
C ARG A 153 3.04 -4.96 -7.86
N ILE A 154 2.18 -4.06 -8.33
CA ILE A 154 2.37 -2.61 -8.18
C ILE A 154 1.89 -2.18 -6.80
N ARG A 155 2.70 -1.39 -6.10
CA ARG A 155 2.43 -0.91 -4.73
C ARG A 155 1.89 0.51 -4.72
N LYS A 156 1.32 0.92 -3.58
CA LYS A 156 0.88 2.30 -3.37
C LYS A 156 2.04 3.30 -3.44
N GLU A 157 3.16 2.89 -2.85
CA GLU A 157 4.46 3.56 -2.95
C GLU A 157 4.96 3.74 -4.40
N ASP A 158 4.43 2.98 -5.38
CA ASP A 158 4.74 3.17 -6.80
C ASP A 158 3.95 4.31 -7.42
N LEU A 159 2.63 4.33 -7.22
CA LEU A 159 1.78 5.39 -7.79
C LEU A 159 2.06 6.76 -7.18
N LEU A 160 2.52 6.81 -5.92
CA LEU A 160 2.91 8.04 -5.22
C LEU A 160 4.17 8.74 -5.77
N ARG A 161 4.92 8.11 -6.69
CA ARG A 161 6.08 8.72 -7.37
C ARG A 161 5.73 9.34 -8.73
N ALA A 162 4.48 9.19 -9.19
CA ALA A 162 4.05 9.68 -10.49
C ALA A 162 3.73 11.19 -10.47
N SER A 163 3.91 11.88 -11.61
CA SER A 163 3.42 13.26 -11.78
C SER A 163 1.88 13.34 -11.83
N SER A 164 1.23 12.27 -12.30
CA SER A 164 -0.21 12.04 -12.28
C SER A 164 -0.49 10.54 -12.34
N LEU A 165 -1.71 10.12 -12.00
CA LEU A 165 -2.09 8.70 -12.02
C LEU A 165 -2.37 8.21 -13.43
N GLU A 166 -2.69 9.12 -14.32
CA GLU A 166 -2.89 8.95 -15.76
C GLU A 166 -1.56 8.61 -16.42
N ASP A 167 -0.49 9.30 -16.01
CA ASP A 167 0.88 9.18 -16.55
C ASP A 167 1.70 8.04 -15.93
N PHE A 168 1.30 7.47 -14.78
CA PHE A 168 2.12 6.44 -14.12
C PHE A 168 2.44 5.28 -15.06
N GLY A 169 3.74 5.05 -15.27
CA GLY A 169 4.27 4.02 -16.16
C GLY A 169 4.03 4.27 -17.65
N ARG A 170 3.72 5.49 -18.08
CA ARG A 170 3.75 5.88 -19.50
C ARG A 170 5.10 6.51 -19.86
N LYS A 171 5.56 6.31 -21.10
CA LYS A 171 6.50 7.24 -21.72
C LYS A 171 5.76 8.56 -21.97
N LYS A 172 6.43 9.71 -21.83
CA LYS A 172 5.84 11.00 -22.21
C LYS A 172 5.73 11.07 -23.74
N PRO A 173 4.70 11.71 -24.32
CA PRO A 173 4.57 11.76 -25.77
C PRO A 173 5.72 12.57 -26.41
N SER A 174 6.33 12.01 -27.45
CA SER A 174 7.42 12.63 -28.20
C SER A 174 6.94 13.82 -29.02
N PHE A 175 6.77 14.98 -28.38
CA PHE A 175 6.49 16.23 -29.09
C PHE A 175 7.75 16.71 -29.79
N TYR A 176 7.74 16.62 -31.12
CA TYR A 176 8.80 17.12 -31.96
C TYR A 176 8.80 18.65 -31.98
N SER A 177 9.87 19.25 -31.48
CA SER A 177 10.04 20.70 -31.57
C SER A 177 10.46 21.08 -32.99
N LEU A 178 9.52 21.65 -33.75
CA LEU A 178 9.85 22.44 -34.92
C LEU A 178 10.46 23.75 -34.43
N SER A 179 11.78 23.86 -34.45
CA SER A 179 12.46 25.15 -34.28
C SER A 179 12.17 26.04 -35.49
N PRO A 180 11.43 27.16 -35.35
CA PRO A 180 11.35 28.17 -36.39
C PRO A 180 12.72 28.86 -36.43
N GLU A 181 13.49 28.61 -37.48
CA GLU A 181 14.88 29.06 -37.54
C GLU A 181 15.03 30.59 -37.59
N ILE A 182 16.04 31.06 -36.88
CA ILE A 182 16.87 32.25 -37.20
C ILE A 182 16.18 33.61 -37.15
N ASN A 183 16.61 34.44 -36.20
CA ASN A 183 17.11 35.83 -36.38
C ASN A 183 17.42 36.40 -34.98
N GLN A 184 18.63 36.85 -34.59
CA GLN A 184 19.98 36.92 -35.20
C GLN A 184 20.98 36.64 -34.04
N THR A 185 22.21 36.16 -34.18
CA THR A 185 23.23 36.25 -35.25
C THR A 185 24.10 34.98 -35.27
N GLY A 186 24.81 34.69 -36.37
CA GLY A 186 26.02 33.84 -36.33
C GLY A 186 26.03 32.59 -37.23
N CYS A 187 26.44 32.78 -38.50
CA CYS A 187 26.90 31.75 -39.45
C CYS A 187 25.88 30.72 -39.99
N VAL A 188 26.08 30.35 -41.25
CA VAL A 188 25.28 29.41 -42.06
C VAL A 188 26.25 28.59 -42.91
N ASN A 189 26.04 27.28 -43.08
CA ASN A 189 26.18 26.60 -44.37
C ASN A 189 25.69 25.15 -44.36
N SER A 190 24.99 24.81 -45.44
CA SER A 190 24.34 23.54 -45.77
C SER A 190 25.19 22.28 -45.58
N THR A 191 24.67 21.24 -44.91
CA THR A 191 23.93 20.12 -45.56
C THR A 191 23.47 19.06 -44.55
N THR A 192 22.39 19.33 -43.82
CA THR A 192 21.63 18.29 -43.08
C THR A 192 20.15 18.64 -43.11
N LYS A 193 19.28 17.62 -43.18
CA LYS A 193 17.82 17.82 -43.09
C LYS A 193 17.49 18.25 -41.66
N SER A 194 16.45 19.09 -41.51
CA SER A 194 15.90 19.41 -40.19
C SER A 194 15.22 18.17 -39.61
N TYR A 195 16.00 17.37 -38.88
CA TYR A 195 15.50 16.29 -38.02
C TYR A 195 15.12 16.94 -36.68
N SER A 196 13.82 17.08 -36.46
CA SER A 196 13.28 17.73 -35.27
C SER A 196 13.65 16.96 -34.00
N LYS A 197 14.04 17.69 -32.96
CA LYS A 197 14.36 17.11 -31.65
C LYS A 197 13.09 16.69 -30.90
N GLN A 198 13.14 15.57 -30.20
CA GLN A 198 12.05 15.12 -29.35
C GLN A 198 12.12 15.83 -28.00
N ALA A 199 11.03 16.48 -27.59
CA ALA A 199 10.96 17.09 -26.27
C ALA A 199 10.94 16.00 -25.18
N ASN A 200 11.83 16.14 -24.19
CA ASN A 200 11.97 15.26 -23.02
C ASN A 200 12.54 13.84 -23.25
N LEU A 201 12.97 13.48 -24.46
CA LEU A 201 13.54 12.16 -24.78
C LEU A 201 14.76 12.33 -25.67
N SER A 202 15.83 11.58 -25.37
CA SER A 202 17.01 11.40 -26.22
C SER A 202 17.16 9.92 -26.56
N VAL A 203 17.54 9.62 -27.79
CA VAL A 203 17.76 8.25 -28.27
C VAL A 203 19.14 8.09 -28.91
N GLY A 204 19.70 6.89 -28.78
CA GLY A 204 20.86 6.44 -29.53
C GLY A 204 20.54 5.09 -30.13
N THR A 205 20.13 5.04 -31.41
CA THR A 205 19.47 3.88 -32.00
C THR A 205 19.97 3.55 -33.41
N LEU A 206 20.03 2.26 -33.73
CA LEU A 206 20.19 1.75 -35.07
C LEU A 206 18.80 1.40 -35.62
N LEU A 207 18.37 2.07 -36.69
CA LEU A 207 17.06 1.81 -37.31
C LEU A 207 17.19 1.15 -38.68
N THR A 208 16.28 0.24 -39.00
CA THR A 208 16.03 -0.21 -40.38
C THR A 208 14.56 -0.04 -40.75
N GLN A 209 14.28 0.28 -42.01
CA GLN A 209 12.98 0.75 -42.49
C GLN A 209 12.67 0.19 -43.89
N GLY A 210 11.38 0.07 -44.22
CA GLY A 210 10.93 -0.15 -45.60
C GLY A 210 10.74 -1.62 -46.03
N SER A 211 10.78 -2.58 -45.11
CA SER A 211 10.41 -3.98 -45.36
C SER A 211 9.23 -4.41 -44.47
N ALA A 212 8.58 -5.51 -44.85
CA ALA A 212 7.59 -6.18 -43.99
C ALA A 212 8.31 -7.00 -42.91
N TYR A 213 8.49 -6.42 -41.73
CA TYR A 213 9.16 -7.05 -40.59
C TYR A 213 8.16 -7.84 -39.74
N LEU A 214 8.42 -9.13 -39.56
CA LEU A 214 7.63 -10.06 -38.75
C LEU A 214 8.31 -10.42 -37.42
N GLY A 215 9.51 -9.89 -37.16
CA GLY A 215 10.20 -10.04 -35.89
C GLY A 215 11.59 -9.40 -35.86
N ALA A 216 12.16 -9.34 -34.67
CA ALA A 216 13.50 -8.81 -34.38
C ALA A 216 14.19 -9.61 -33.25
N GLN A 217 15.51 -9.70 -33.33
CA GLN A 217 16.40 -10.28 -32.33
C GLN A 217 17.55 -9.32 -32.01
N GLY A 218 18.04 -9.36 -30.78
CA GLY A 218 19.29 -8.75 -30.37
C GLY A 218 19.70 -9.13 -28.94
N ASP A 219 21.00 -9.26 -28.75
CA ASP A 219 21.64 -9.61 -27.49
C ASP A 219 22.16 -8.34 -26.82
N ILE A 220 21.42 -7.82 -25.84
CA ILE A 220 21.68 -6.55 -25.16
C ILE A 220 22.55 -6.81 -23.92
N ASN A 221 23.73 -6.17 -23.77
CA ASN A 221 24.44 -6.26 -22.49
C ASN A 221 23.75 -5.44 -21.39
N VAL A 222 23.64 -6.03 -20.20
CA VAL A 222 22.86 -5.51 -19.07
C VAL A 222 23.75 -4.57 -18.25
N TRP A 223 23.38 -3.30 -18.16
CA TRP A 223 24.05 -2.29 -17.32
C TRP A 223 23.08 -1.66 -16.33
N ASN A 224 23.63 -1.02 -15.30
CA ASN A 224 22.87 -0.25 -14.31
C ASN A 224 23.28 1.24 -14.36
N PRO A 225 22.91 1.97 -15.43
CA PRO A 225 23.23 3.39 -15.59
C PRO A 225 22.80 4.24 -14.39
N TYR A 226 23.55 5.28 -14.09
CA TYR A 226 23.15 6.30 -13.13
C TYR A 226 22.02 7.15 -13.72
N VAL A 227 20.79 6.92 -13.27
CA VAL A 227 19.68 7.86 -13.45
C VAL A 227 19.80 8.94 -12.39
N ALA A 228 19.77 10.22 -12.78
CA ALA A 228 20.01 11.36 -11.90
C ALA A 228 18.84 11.68 -10.97
N ALA A 229 17.64 11.88 -11.54
CA ALA A 229 16.42 12.24 -10.81
C ALA A 229 15.32 11.17 -10.94
N ASP A 230 14.44 11.05 -9.94
CA ASP A 230 13.50 9.92 -9.85
C ASP A 230 12.33 9.98 -10.85
N ASN A 231 12.14 11.11 -11.53
CA ASN A 231 11.21 11.29 -12.64
C ASN A 231 11.84 11.02 -14.03
N GLU A 232 13.12 10.66 -14.07
CA GLU A 232 13.86 10.33 -15.28
C GLU A 232 14.00 8.80 -15.41
N TYR A 233 14.38 8.32 -16.61
CA TYR A 233 14.75 6.92 -16.81
C TYR A 233 15.78 6.75 -17.91
N SER A 234 16.45 5.60 -17.89
CA SER A 234 17.42 5.17 -18.90
C SER A 234 17.19 3.70 -19.23
N GLY A 235 17.31 3.31 -20.49
CA GLY A 235 17.11 1.92 -20.91
C GLY A 235 17.79 1.56 -22.22
N ALA A 236 17.77 0.27 -22.53
CA ALA A 236 18.20 -0.31 -23.78
C ALA A 236 17.13 -1.28 -24.29
N TYR A 237 16.80 -1.19 -25.58
CA TYR A 237 15.58 -1.75 -26.16
C TYR A 237 15.79 -2.32 -27.57
N ILE A 238 14.87 -3.22 -27.92
CA ILE A 238 14.52 -3.57 -29.29
C ILE A 238 13.06 -3.19 -29.49
N SER A 239 12.74 -2.51 -30.59
CA SER A 239 11.36 -2.13 -30.94
C SER A 239 11.02 -2.48 -32.37
N LEU A 240 9.79 -2.93 -32.59
CA LEU A 240 9.16 -3.01 -33.90
C LEU A 240 8.03 -1.97 -33.95
N LYS A 241 8.00 -1.17 -35.02
CA LYS A 241 7.05 -0.05 -35.16
C LYS A 241 6.35 -0.07 -36.53
N ASN A 242 5.14 0.49 -36.58
CA ASN A 242 4.41 0.76 -37.82
C ASN A 242 3.60 2.06 -37.71
N GLY A 243 3.52 2.85 -38.78
CA GLY A 243 2.89 4.19 -38.79
C GLY A 243 3.90 5.35 -38.77
N PRO A 244 3.40 6.61 -38.85
CA PRO A 244 4.23 7.81 -38.93
C PRO A 244 4.84 8.19 -37.57
N TYR A 245 5.93 8.97 -37.57
CA TYR A 245 6.70 9.34 -36.36
C TYR A 245 5.89 9.98 -35.23
N TYR A 246 4.74 10.57 -35.56
CA TYR A 246 3.84 11.26 -34.65
C TYR A 246 2.58 10.45 -34.27
N ASP A 247 2.37 9.25 -34.83
CA ASP A 247 1.17 8.42 -34.58
C ASP A 247 1.43 6.94 -34.89
N PHE A 248 2.58 6.42 -34.44
CA PHE A 248 2.97 5.03 -34.67
C PHE A 248 2.43 4.09 -33.60
N GLU A 249 2.21 2.84 -34.02
CA GLU A 249 2.08 1.69 -33.16
C GLU A 249 3.48 1.10 -32.91
N SER A 250 3.76 0.62 -31.69
CA SER A 250 5.00 -0.08 -31.36
C SER A 250 4.79 -1.23 -30.36
N VAL A 251 5.65 -2.23 -30.47
CA VAL A 251 6.02 -3.16 -29.38
C VAL A 251 7.51 -3.02 -29.10
N GLU A 252 7.91 -3.19 -27.85
CA GLU A 252 9.26 -2.88 -27.39
C GLU A 252 9.62 -3.72 -26.16
N SER A 253 10.88 -4.15 -26.05
CA SER A 253 11.38 -4.85 -24.86
C SER A 253 12.90 -4.78 -24.73
N GLY A 254 13.40 -4.96 -23.51
CA GLY A 254 14.83 -4.95 -23.18
C GLY A 254 15.05 -4.76 -21.68
N TRP A 255 15.99 -3.91 -21.29
CA TRP A 255 16.21 -3.53 -19.90
C TRP A 255 16.06 -2.03 -19.66
N VAL A 256 15.63 -1.64 -18.46
CA VAL A 256 15.45 -0.24 -18.05
C VAL A 256 15.81 -0.03 -16.58
N VAL A 257 16.28 1.17 -16.26
CA VAL A 257 16.38 1.74 -14.91
C VAL A 257 15.39 2.91 -14.84
N ASN A 258 14.27 2.72 -14.15
CA ASN A 258 13.18 3.72 -14.07
C ASN A 258 12.67 3.85 -12.61
N PRO A 259 13.21 4.79 -11.81
CA PRO A 259 12.83 4.96 -10.42
C PRO A 259 11.35 5.33 -10.25
N SER A 260 10.76 6.10 -11.18
CA SER A 260 9.34 6.46 -11.11
C SER A 260 8.45 5.21 -11.11
N VAL A 261 8.71 4.23 -12.00
CA VAL A 261 7.93 3.00 -12.12
C VAL A 261 8.29 1.98 -11.03
N TYR A 262 9.57 1.83 -10.70
CA TYR A 262 10.06 0.70 -9.91
C TYR A 262 10.44 0.98 -8.45
N GLY A 263 10.78 2.23 -8.11
CA GLY A 263 11.12 2.66 -6.75
C GLY A 263 12.56 2.38 -6.35
N ASP A 264 13.40 1.94 -7.29
CA ASP A 264 14.84 1.82 -7.13
C ASP A 264 15.58 2.08 -8.44
N ARG A 265 16.86 2.46 -8.33
CA ARG A 265 17.80 2.62 -9.45
C ARG A 265 18.46 1.27 -9.75
N ARG A 266 17.64 0.24 -10.05
CA ARG A 266 18.06 -1.12 -10.41
C ARG A 266 17.58 -1.53 -11.79
N THR A 267 18.47 -2.11 -12.59
CA THR A 267 18.17 -2.66 -13.91
C THR A 267 17.11 -3.74 -13.85
N ARG A 268 16.07 -3.59 -14.67
CA ARG A 268 14.94 -4.50 -14.73
C ARG A 268 14.61 -4.85 -16.17
N LEU A 269 14.21 -6.10 -16.37
CA LEU A 269 13.61 -6.55 -17.64
C LEU A 269 12.29 -5.80 -17.85
N PHE A 270 12.02 -5.24 -19.03
CA PHE A 270 10.76 -4.56 -19.29
C PHE A 270 10.14 -4.90 -20.64
N GLY A 271 8.83 -4.70 -20.74
CA GLY A 271 8.11 -4.61 -22.00
C GLY A 271 7.37 -3.28 -22.10
N TYR A 272 7.21 -2.74 -23.31
CA TYR A 272 6.39 -1.57 -23.59
C TYR A 272 5.61 -1.79 -24.89
N TRP A 273 4.49 -1.09 -25.05
CA TRP A 273 3.71 -1.05 -26.29
C TRP A 273 3.02 0.30 -26.40
N THR A 274 2.63 0.72 -27.60
CA THR A 274 1.64 1.79 -27.82
C THR A 274 0.96 1.59 -29.17
N ALA A 275 -0.21 2.19 -29.36
CA ALA A 275 -0.94 2.25 -30.62
C ALA A 275 -1.18 3.71 -31.10
N ASP A 276 -0.62 4.71 -30.42
CA ASP A 276 -0.82 6.13 -30.73
C ASP A 276 0.39 7.04 -30.36
N ALA A 277 1.61 6.57 -30.61
CA ALA A 277 2.86 7.27 -30.23
C ALA A 277 2.89 7.75 -28.76
N SER A 278 2.40 6.89 -27.85
CA SER A 278 2.32 7.10 -26.40
C SER A 278 1.42 8.26 -25.94
N LYS A 279 0.52 8.78 -26.80
CA LYS A 279 -0.40 9.90 -26.45
C LYS A 279 -1.45 9.50 -25.42
N LYS A 280 -2.14 8.36 -25.61
CA LYS A 280 -3.24 7.88 -24.75
C LYS A 280 -3.14 6.39 -24.46
N THR A 281 -2.45 5.62 -25.29
CA THR A 281 -2.23 4.17 -25.13
C THR A 281 -0.80 3.89 -24.69
N GLY A 282 -0.55 2.69 -24.17
CA GLY A 282 0.80 2.24 -23.84
C GLY A 282 1.30 2.56 -22.43
N CYS A 283 2.07 1.62 -21.90
CA CYS A 283 2.67 1.64 -20.57
C CYS A 283 3.79 0.58 -20.43
N PHE A 284 4.63 0.72 -19.40
CA PHE A 284 5.62 -0.29 -19.01
C PHE A 284 4.95 -1.54 -18.41
N ASP A 285 5.51 -2.71 -18.71
CA ASP A 285 5.17 -4.03 -18.17
C ASP A 285 3.66 -4.35 -18.19
N LEU A 286 3.09 -4.56 -17.00
CA LEU A 286 1.69 -4.84 -16.72
C LEU A 286 1.03 -3.64 -16.00
N VAL A 287 1.59 -2.43 -16.13
CA VAL A 287 1.04 -1.19 -15.54
C VAL A 287 -0.33 -0.83 -16.15
N CYS A 288 -0.65 -1.36 -17.32
CA CYS A 288 -1.95 -1.25 -17.97
C CYS A 288 -2.21 -2.53 -18.79
N PRO A 289 -3.46 -2.85 -19.14
CA PRO A 289 -3.77 -4.03 -19.94
C PRO A 289 -3.14 -3.91 -21.34
N GLY A 290 -2.34 -4.91 -21.72
CA GLY A 290 -1.74 -4.98 -23.06
C GLY A 290 -0.80 -6.16 -23.26
N PHE A 291 0.01 -6.52 -22.28
CA PHE A 291 0.82 -7.75 -22.33
C PHE A 291 0.12 -8.90 -21.59
N VAL A 292 0.18 -10.11 -22.15
CA VAL A 292 -0.30 -11.37 -21.56
C VAL A 292 0.91 -12.26 -21.31
N GLN A 293 1.39 -12.26 -20.07
CA GLN A 293 2.50 -13.14 -19.65
C GLN A 293 1.99 -14.58 -19.48
N THR A 294 2.73 -15.56 -20.00
CA THR A 294 2.40 -16.99 -19.89
C THR A 294 3.48 -17.79 -19.14
N SER A 295 4.71 -17.28 -19.10
CA SER A 295 5.81 -17.97 -18.43
C SER A 295 5.69 -17.97 -16.92
N GLN A 296 5.93 -19.14 -16.33
CA GLN A 296 6.14 -19.35 -14.89
C GLN A 296 7.58 -19.00 -14.46
N SER A 297 8.48 -18.79 -15.43
CA SER A 297 9.94 -18.83 -15.23
C SER A 297 10.61 -17.44 -15.21
N MET A 298 10.04 -16.43 -15.85
CA MET A 298 10.49 -15.04 -15.81
C MET A 298 9.28 -14.10 -15.75
N VAL A 299 9.48 -12.86 -15.33
CA VAL A 299 8.44 -11.83 -15.17
C VAL A 299 8.94 -10.47 -15.65
N LEU A 300 8.05 -9.65 -16.21
CA LEU A 300 8.35 -8.26 -16.53
C LEU A 300 8.48 -7.39 -15.26
N GLY A 301 9.35 -6.40 -15.31
CA GLY A 301 9.70 -5.51 -14.21
C GLY A 301 10.56 -6.15 -13.10
N ALA A 302 11.03 -7.39 -13.24
CA ALA A 302 11.96 -8.01 -12.29
C ALA A 302 13.41 -7.56 -12.49
N VAL A 303 14.13 -7.48 -11.37
CA VAL A 303 15.55 -7.11 -11.34
C VAL A 303 16.39 -8.18 -12.04
N LEU A 304 17.20 -7.74 -13.00
CA LEU A 304 18.25 -8.55 -13.62
C LEU A 304 19.48 -8.55 -12.72
N ASP A 305 20.02 -9.74 -12.46
CA ASP A 305 21.14 -9.95 -11.56
C ASP A 305 21.96 -11.18 -11.99
N PRO A 306 23.30 -11.08 -12.09
CA PRO A 306 24.12 -9.86 -11.97
C PRO A 306 24.02 -8.94 -13.21
N VAL A 307 24.70 -7.79 -13.15
CA VAL A 307 24.85 -6.82 -14.27
C VAL A 307 26.33 -6.70 -14.68
N SER A 308 26.58 -6.16 -15.87
CA SER A 308 27.93 -6.01 -16.45
C SER A 308 28.82 -5.03 -15.66
N VAL A 309 30.13 -5.24 -15.75
CA VAL A 309 31.14 -4.46 -15.03
C VAL A 309 32.15 -3.88 -16.03
N PHE A 310 32.52 -2.60 -15.89
CA PHE A 310 33.45 -1.91 -16.78
C PHE A 310 34.84 -2.58 -16.79
N GLY A 311 35.27 -3.07 -17.96
CA GLY A 311 36.47 -3.89 -18.15
C GLY A 311 36.41 -5.31 -17.60
N GLY A 312 35.28 -5.69 -16.97
CA GLY A 312 35.10 -6.94 -16.22
C GLY A 312 34.11 -7.91 -16.86
N ALA A 313 33.47 -8.72 -16.03
CA ALA A 313 32.46 -9.69 -16.46
C ALA A 313 31.28 -9.00 -17.15
N GLN A 314 30.80 -9.61 -18.23
CA GLN A 314 29.69 -9.11 -19.04
C GLN A 314 28.49 -10.05 -18.90
N TYR A 315 27.30 -9.46 -18.81
CA TYR A 315 26.04 -10.18 -18.73
C TYR A 315 25.07 -9.63 -19.78
N GLN A 316 24.28 -10.48 -20.43
CA GLN A 316 23.36 -10.08 -21.50
C GLN A 316 21.95 -10.63 -21.32
N ILE A 317 20.99 -10.00 -21.99
CA ILE A 317 19.66 -10.56 -22.25
C ILE A 317 19.50 -10.76 -23.77
N SER A 318 19.30 -12.01 -24.16
CA SER A 318 18.99 -12.39 -25.54
C SER A 318 17.50 -12.09 -25.76
N THR A 319 17.17 -11.04 -26.52
CA THR A 319 15.80 -10.51 -26.63
C THR A 319 15.23 -10.80 -28.02
N HIS A 320 14.03 -11.41 -28.07
CA HIS A 320 13.36 -11.81 -29.31
C HIS A 320 11.90 -11.36 -29.30
N ILE A 321 11.46 -10.65 -30.34
CA ILE A 321 10.07 -10.22 -30.53
C ILE A 321 9.60 -10.69 -31.91
N TYR A 322 8.46 -11.37 -32.02
CA TYR A 322 7.97 -11.91 -33.28
C TYR A 322 6.44 -12.03 -33.37
N LEU A 323 5.90 -11.95 -34.58
CA LEU A 323 4.50 -12.17 -34.88
C LEU A 323 4.22 -13.68 -35.03
N ASP A 324 3.27 -14.22 -34.27
CA ASP A 324 2.72 -15.57 -34.50
C ASP A 324 1.76 -15.53 -35.70
N PRO A 325 2.09 -16.14 -36.85
CA PRO A 325 1.37 -15.92 -38.10
C PRO A 325 -0.04 -16.53 -38.14
N LYS A 326 -0.41 -17.44 -37.22
CA LYS A 326 -1.79 -17.98 -37.16
C LYS A 326 -2.70 -17.16 -36.26
N THR A 327 -2.14 -16.53 -35.22
CA THR A 327 -2.93 -15.78 -34.22
C THR A 327 -2.88 -14.27 -34.44
N GLY A 328 -1.79 -13.75 -34.99
CA GLY A 328 -1.46 -12.32 -35.13
C GLY A 328 -0.92 -11.69 -33.85
N ASN A 329 -0.63 -12.49 -32.82
CA ASN A 329 -0.12 -12.00 -31.54
C ASN A 329 1.40 -11.78 -31.62
N TRP A 330 1.90 -10.67 -31.08
CA TRP A 330 3.33 -10.41 -30.97
C TRP A 330 3.88 -11.09 -29.71
N TRP A 331 4.62 -12.17 -29.88
CA TRP A 331 5.30 -12.87 -28.80
C TRP A 331 6.61 -12.19 -28.41
N LEU A 332 6.90 -12.24 -27.12
CA LEU A 332 8.15 -11.81 -26.49
C LEU A 332 8.83 -13.04 -25.88
N GLN A 333 10.08 -13.24 -26.25
CA GLN A 333 10.91 -14.35 -25.82
C GLN A 333 12.26 -13.83 -25.31
N PHE A 334 12.79 -14.48 -24.27
CA PHE A 334 14.11 -14.21 -23.71
C PHE A 334 14.92 -15.50 -23.67
N GLY A 335 16.05 -15.51 -24.39
CA GLY A 335 16.78 -16.75 -24.67
C GLY A 335 15.86 -17.80 -25.29
N ASN A 336 15.79 -18.98 -24.70
CA ASN A 336 14.88 -20.05 -25.14
C ASN A 336 13.45 -19.94 -24.55
N LEU A 337 13.16 -18.93 -23.73
CA LEU A 337 11.92 -18.84 -22.95
C LEU A 337 10.91 -17.85 -23.54
N ASN A 338 9.83 -18.35 -24.13
CA ASN A 338 8.64 -17.53 -24.41
C ASN A 338 8.09 -16.96 -23.10
N LEU A 339 8.06 -15.62 -22.98
CA LEU A 339 7.62 -14.91 -21.77
C LEU A 339 6.11 -14.67 -21.79
N GLY A 340 5.59 -14.31 -22.97
CA GLY A 340 4.18 -13.95 -23.19
C GLY A 340 4.00 -13.21 -24.52
N TYR A 341 2.86 -12.56 -24.70
CA TYR A 341 2.53 -11.87 -25.94
C TYR A 341 1.69 -10.58 -25.76
N TRP A 342 1.79 -9.66 -26.71
CA TRP A 342 0.83 -8.58 -26.92
C TRP A 342 -0.28 -9.05 -27.90
N PRO A 343 -1.57 -9.03 -27.52
CA PRO A 343 -2.65 -9.47 -28.40
C PRO A 343 -2.83 -8.57 -29.62
N LYS A 344 -3.16 -9.15 -30.78
CA LYS A 344 -3.38 -8.39 -32.03
C LYS A 344 -4.42 -7.28 -31.93
N SER A 345 -5.39 -7.42 -31.01
CA SER A 345 -6.50 -6.49 -30.82
C SER A 345 -6.12 -5.13 -30.23
N LEU A 346 -4.84 -4.92 -29.91
CA LEU A 346 -4.29 -3.60 -29.55
C LEU A 346 -3.93 -2.74 -30.77
N PHE A 347 -3.81 -3.37 -31.95
CA PHE A 347 -3.09 -2.83 -33.10
C PHE A 347 -3.96 -2.83 -34.35
N GLY A 348 -3.85 -1.79 -35.16
CA GLY A 348 -4.36 -1.76 -36.53
C GLY A 348 -3.27 -2.19 -37.50
N ALA A 349 -2.17 -1.43 -37.56
CA ALA A 349 -1.07 -1.63 -38.49
C ALA A 349 -0.12 -2.78 -38.08
N LEU A 350 0.29 -2.82 -36.81
CA LEU A 350 1.12 -3.91 -36.27
C LEU A 350 0.38 -5.25 -36.21
N SER A 351 -0.95 -5.30 -36.41
CA SER A 351 -1.69 -6.58 -36.46
C SER A 351 -1.29 -7.48 -37.64
N GLN A 352 -0.53 -6.94 -38.61
CA GLN A 352 -0.08 -7.64 -39.83
C GLN A 352 1.45 -7.70 -39.95
N MET A 353 2.16 -6.60 -39.69
CA MET A 353 3.62 -6.48 -39.80
C MET A 353 4.10 -5.16 -39.19
N ALA A 354 5.41 -5.06 -38.92
CA ALA A 354 6.09 -3.79 -38.68
C ALA A 354 6.73 -3.25 -39.97
N SER A 355 6.86 -1.93 -40.06
CA SER A 355 7.54 -1.24 -41.18
C SER A 355 8.95 -0.76 -40.84
N SER A 356 9.31 -0.80 -39.55
CA SER A 356 10.66 -0.53 -39.06
C SER A 356 11.03 -1.38 -37.84
N VAL A 357 12.33 -1.62 -37.67
CA VAL A 357 12.94 -2.19 -36.47
C VAL A 357 13.99 -1.22 -35.95
N GLU A 358 14.06 -1.05 -34.64
CA GLU A 358 15.05 -0.24 -33.92
C GLU A 358 15.75 -1.08 -32.85
N TRP A 359 17.05 -0.86 -32.68
CA TRP A 359 17.87 -1.40 -31.59
C TRP A 359 18.67 -0.25 -30.98
N GLY A 360 18.56 0.03 -29.68
CA GLY A 360 19.38 1.07 -29.08
C GLY A 360 19.09 1.41 -27.63
N GLY A 361 19.55 2.59 -27.22
CA GLY A 361 19.32 3.18 -25.90
C GLY A 361 18.41 4.40 -25.95
N GLU A 362 17.74 4.67 -24.82
CA GLU A 362 16.92 5.86 -24.61
C GLU A 362 17.15 6.45 -23.21
N VAL A 363 17.07 7.78 -23.11
CA VAL A 363 17.06 8.53 -21.85
C VAL A 363 15.92 9.54 -21.88
N SER A 364 15.05 9.50 -20.86
CA SER A 364 13.92 10.41 -20.72
C SER A 364 14.15 11.38 -19.55
N SER A 365 14.12 12.68 -19.83
CA SER A 365 14.32 13.75 -18.86
C SER A 365 13.66 15.05 -19.33
N SER A 366 12.99 15.76 -18.41
CA SER A 366 12.45 17.11 -18.66
C SER A 366 13.51 18.19 -18.95
N HIS A 367 14.79 17.86 -18.81
CA HIS A 367 15.91 18.75 -19.14
C HIS A 367 16.32 18.67 -20.63
N ILE A 368 15.87 17.63 -21.36
CA ILE A 368 16.20 17.43 -22.78
C ILE A 368 15.40 18.41 -23.66
N GLY A 369 16.13 19.12 -24.52
CA GLY A 369 15.58 20.01 -25.55
C GLY A 369 14.92 21.30 -25.06
N GLN A 370 14.93 21.61 -23.75
CA GLN A 370 14.16 22.72 -23.16
C GLN A 370 14.91 23.63 -22.17
N THR A 371 15.85 23.11 -21.38
CA THR A 371 16.48 23.88 -20.29
C THR A 371 17.99 23.64 -20.18
N HIS A 372 18.69 24.52 -19.45
CA HIS A 372 20.07 24.32 -19.02
C HIS A 372 20.12 24.41 -17.47
N PRO A 373 20.93 23.58 -16.78
CA PRO A 373 21.79 22.52 -17.33
C PRO A 373 21.00 21.33 -17.89
N HIS A 374 21.65 20.57 -18.78
CA HIS A 374 21.16 19.28 -19.26
C HIS A 374 21.13 18.24 -18.12
N THR A 375 20.42 17.11 -18.31
CA THR A 375 20.48 16.00 -17.36
C THR A 375 21.87 15.34 -17.31
N ALA A 376 22.18 14.76 -16.16
CA ALA A 376 23.31 13.88 -15.91
C ALA A 376 22.87 12.40 -15.78
N THR A 377 21.75 12.01 -16.41
CA THR A 377 21.30 10.61 -16.50
C THR A 377 22.07 9.88 -17.61
N ASP A 378 22.78 8.83 -17.21
CA ASP A 378 23.53 7.90 -18.07
C ASP A 378 22.62 7.19 -19.08
N MET A 379 23.07 7.06 -20.33
CA MET A 379 22.67 6.00 -21.26
C MET A 379 23.74 4.90 -21.24
N GLY A 380 23.32 3.64 -21.19
CA GLY A 380 24.23 2.49 -21.26
C GLY A 380 25.24 2.44 -20.09
N THR A 381 26.49 2.80 -20.36
CA THR A 381 27.63 2.77 -19.41
C THR A 381 27.96 4.13 -18.78
N GLY A 382 27.25 5.20 -19.12
CA GLY A 382 27.59 6.57 -18.69
C GLY A 382 28.78 7.18 -19.44
N LYS A 383 29.20 6.57 -20.56
CA LYS A 383 30.34 7.00 -21.40
C LYS A 383 30.01 6.85 -22.87
N TYR A 384 30.65 7.68 -23.71
CA TYR A 384 30.58 7.51 -25.15
C TYR A 384 31.25 6.20 -25.60
N PRO A 385 30.71 5.51 -26.61
CA PRO A 385 31.32 4.30 -27.15
C PRO A 385 32.63 4.62 -27.89
N GLY A 386 33.54 3.65 -27.93
CA GLY A 386 34.85 3.80 -28.57
C GLY A 386 35.93 2.81 -28.12
N ILE A 387 35.67 1.98 -27.11
CA ILE A 387 36.59 0.93 -26.63
C ILE A 387 36.03 -0.47 -26.94
N GLY A 388 34.71 -0.59 -27.09
CA GLY A 388 33.99 -1.81 -27.48
C GLY A 388 33.71 -2.75 -26.31
N PHE A 389 33.82 -4.06 -26.59
CA PHE A 389 33.45 -5.12 -25.66
C PHE A 389 34.11 -4.98 -24.26
N LYS A 390 33.31 -5.18 -23.21
CA LYS A 390 33.59 -4.94 -21.77
C LYS A 390 33.53 -3.50 -21.28
N TYR A 391 33.62 -2.51 -22.15
CA TYR A 391 33.72 -1.11 -21.76
C TYR A 391 32.49 -0.29 -22.14
N ASP A 392 31.82 -0.70 -23.21
CA ASP A 392 30.71 0.03 -23.83
C ASP A 392 29.40 -0.76 -23.71
N CYS A 393 28.26 -0.06 -23.74
CA CYS A 393 26.96 -0.70 -23.86
C CYS A 393 26.72 -1.09 -25.32
N PHE A 394 26.21 -2.31 -25.57
CA PHE A 394 26.06 -2.89 -26.89
C PHE A 394 24.77 -3.68 -27.09
N ILE A 395 24.37 -3.79 -28.35
CA ILE A 395 23.45 -4.82 -28.86
C ILE A 395 24.17 -5.59 -29.98
N ARG A 396 24.25 -6.91 -29.80
CA ARG A 396 24.84 -7.89 -30.74
C ARG A 396 23.74 -8.80 -31.31
N GLY A 397 24.09 -9.72 -32.19
CA GLY A 397 23.12 -10.68 -32.74
C GLY A 397 21.96 -10.00 -33.49
N LEU A 398 22.22 -8.81 -34.06
CA LEU A 398 21.22 -7.95 -34.70
C LEU A 398 20.58 -8.69 -35.90
N ARG A 399 19.29 -9.06 -35.78
CA ARG A 399 18.52 -9.69 -36.87
C ARG A 399 17.10 -9.17 -36.93
N TYR A 400 16.56 -9.09 -38.14
CA TYR A 400 15.12 -9.05 -38.36
C TYR A 400 14.64 -10.37 -38.98
N MET A 401 13.33 -10.65 -38.85
CA MET A 401 12.62 -11.68 -39.62
C MET A 401 11.65 -10.98 -40.57
N ASP A 402 11.53 -11.45 -41.81
CA ASP A 402 10.55 -10.97 -42.79
C ASP A 402 9.61 -12.09 -43.25
N ASN A 403 8.82 -11.85 -44.30
CA ASN A 403 7.88 -12.81 -44.89
C ASN A 403 8.52 -14.15 -45.35
N SER A 404 9.84 -14.25 -45.45
CA SER A 404 10.52 -15.53 -45.69
C SER A 404 10.67 -16.39 -44.42
N LEU A 405 10.27 -15.88 -43.24
CA LEU A 405 10.36 -16.49 -41.92
C LEU A 405 11.79 -16.89 -41.47
N ASN A 406 12.80 -16.43 -42.21
CA ASN A 406 14.22 -16.60 -41.89
C ASN A 406 14.79 -15.30 -41.29
N LEU A 407 15.78 -15.45 -40.40
CA LEU A 407 16.46 -14.32 -39.76
C LEU A 407 17.56 -13.76 -40.67
N LYS A 408 17.66 -12.43 -40.73
CA LYS A 408 18.53 -11.69 -41.64
C LYS A 408 19.19 -10.52 -40.93
N PHE A 409 20.44 -10.26 -41.27
CA PHE A 409 21.12 -9.02 -40.87
C PHE A 409 20.46 -7.82 -41.56
N PRO A 410 20.35 -6.65 -40.91
CA PRO A 410 19.87 -5.43 -41.55
C PRO A 410 20.87 -4.96 -42.62
N THR A 411 20.60 -5.26 -43.89
CA THR A 411 21.47 -4.94 -45.03
C THR A 411 21.61 -3.43 -45.25
N VAL A 412 20.57 -2.68 -44.89
CA VAL A 412 20.54 -1.22 -44.78
C VAL A 412 20.07 -0.88 -43.37
N ALA A 413 20.89 -0.14 -42.64
CA ALA A 413 20.62 0.34 -41.29
C ALA A 413 21.20 1.76 -41.15
N TYR A 414 20.51 2.60 -40.38
CA TYR A 414 20.90 3.99 -40.16
C TYR A 414 21.12 4.20 -38.65
N PRO A 415 22.36 4.46 -38.19
CA PRO A 415 22.59 4.95 -36.84
C PRO A 415 22.02 6.37 -36.71
N TYR A 416 21.25 6.62 -35.66
CA TYR A 416 20.60 7.90 -35.39
C TYR A 416 20.66 8.25 -33.90
N THR A 417 21.04 9.50 -33.61
CA THR A 417 20.83 10.13 -32.31
C THR A 417 20.39 11.59 -32.50
N ASP A 418 19.56 12.08 -31.58
CA ASP A 418 18.98 13.42 -31.56
C ASP A 418 19.79 14.42 -30.72
N GLU A 419 20.60 13.95 -29.77
CA GLU A 419 21.46 14.76 -28.90
C GLU A 419 22.93 14.27 -28.95
N TYR A 420 23.53 14.27 -30.14
CA TYR A 420 24.90 13.83 -30.44
C TYR A 420 26.03 14.52 -29.62
N ASN A 421 25.73 15.60 -28.90
CA ASN A 421 26.68 16.27 -27.99
C ASN A 421 26.59 15.76 -26.53
N CYS A 422 25.63 14.89 -26.23
CA CYS A 422 25.31 14.40 -24.88
C CYS A 422 25.19 12.87 -24.82
N TYR A 423 24.83 12.23 -25.92
CA TYR A 423 24.85 10.78 -26.12
C TYR A 423 25.43 10.47 -27.50
N ASP A 424 26.23 9.42 -27.61
CA ASP A 424 26.93 9.05 -28.84
C ASP A 424 26.78 7.55 -29.14
N ILE A 425 26.92 7.19 -30.41
CA ILE A 425 26.60 5.89 -30.98
C ILE A 425 27.65 5.44 -31.98
N TYR A 426 27.97 4.15 -31.97
CA TYR A 426 28.93 3.55 -32.89
C TYR A 426 28.37 2.24 -33.48
N TYR A 427 28.16 2.23 -34.80
CA TYR A 427 27.70 1.04 -35.51
C TYR A 427 28.88 0.38 -36.23
N LEU A 428 29.37 -0.71 -35.65
CA LEU A 428 30.45 -1.51 -36.22
C LEU A 428 29.86 -2.54 -37.19
N ARG A 429 29.98 -2.27 -38.49
CA ARG A 429 29.52 -3.16 -39.56
C ARG A 429 30.67 -3.80 -40.34
N ASP A 430 31.72 -3.02 -40.59
CA ASP A 430 32.80 -3.43 -41.49
C ASP A 430 33.85 -4.26 -40.74
N TYR A 431 34.52 -5.17 -41.45
CA TYR A 431 35.59 -6.03 -40.95
C TYR A 431 35.22 -7.04 -39.84
N ILE A 432 33.93 -7.28 -39.59
CA ILE A 432 33.45 -8.33 -38.66
C ILE A 432 32.32 -9.17 -39.26
N ASP A 433 32.19 -10.43 -38.81
CA ASP A 433 31.19 -11.39 -39.33
C ASP A 433 29.74 -11.07 -38.94
N GLU A 434 29.54 -10.45 -37.77
CA GLU A 434 28.22 -10.06 -37.26
C GLU A 434 28.24 -8.60 -36.79
N PRO A 435 27.50 -7.67 -37.43
CA PRO A 435 27.47 -6.28 -37.02
C PRO A 435 27.04 -6.06 -35.57
N GLU A 436 27.66 -5.08 -34.92
CA GLU A 436 27.44 -4.71 -33.52
C GLU A 436 27.06 -3.23 -33.41
N PHE A 437 26.12 -2.91 -32.52
CA PHE A 437 25.72 -1.52 -32.25
C PHE A 437 26.08 -1.13 -30.82
N TYR A 438 26.78 -0.02 -30.65
CA TYR A 438 27.24 0.53 -29.38
C TYR A 438 26.65 1.91 -29.13
N PHE A 439 26.40 2.25 -27.87
CA PHE A 439 25.75 3.51 -27.48
C PHE A 439 26.06 3.90 -26.02
N GLY A 440 26.08 5.21 -25.72
CA GLY A 440 26.24 5.68 -24.34
C GLY A 440 26.48 7.18 -24.19
N GLY A 441 26.75 7.61 -22.94
CA GLY A 441 26.90 9.00 -22.49
C GLY A 441 26.12 9.23 -21.19
N PRO A 442 26.11 10.43 -20.58
CA PRO A 442 26.93 11.59 -20.88
C PRO A 442 28.20 11.59 -20.00
N GLU A 443 29.36 11.95 -20.56
CA GLU A 443 30.59 12.13 -19.76
C GLU A 443 31.02 13.61 -19.70
N PRO A 444 30.75 14.35 -18.60
CA PRO A 444 31.27 15.69 -18.40
C PRO A 444 32.71 15.63 -17.86
N GLN A 445 33.70 15.65 -18.74
CA GLN A 445 35.10 15.80 -18.33
C GLN A 445 35.41 17.24 -17.83
N LYS A 446 36.32 17.33 -16.86
CA LYS A 446 36.61 18.55 -16.09
C LYS A 446 37.27 19.66 -16.93
N LEU A 447 36.70 20.86 -16.88
CA LEU A 447 37.45 22.13 -16.95
C LEU A 447 36.91 23.05 -15.83
N LEU A 448 37.67 23.27 -14.76
CA LEU A 448 38.78 24.23 -14.60
C LEU A 448 38.28 25.63 -14.17
N ASP A 449 38.43 25.92 -12.88
CA ASP A 449 38.19 27.24 -12.29
C ASP A 449 39.16 28.30 -12.83
N ILE A 450 38.63 29.45 -13.28
CA ILE A 450 39.26 30.80 -13.18
C ILE A 450 38.22 31.87 -13.61
N PRO A 451 38.21 33.10 -13.02
CA PRO A 451 36.98 33.90 -12.92
C PRO A 451 36.76 34.94 -14.02
N VAL A 452 35.50 35.32 -14.23
CA VAL A 452 35.07 36.45 -15.07
C VAL A 452 35.07 37.75 -14.26
N TYR A 453 35.54 38.84 -14.87
CA TYR A 453 35.66 40.18 -14.27
C TYR A 453 34.85 41.23 -15.07
N PHE A 454 34.08 42.08 -14.37
CA PHE A 454 33.30 43.22 -14.92
C PHE A 454 32.17 42.83 -15.92
N ALA A 455 31.13 43.63 -16.20
CA ALA A 455 30.34 44.67 -15.49
C ALA A 455 28.99 44.81 -16.29
N LYS A 456 27.97 45.64 -15.99
CA LYS A 456 27.82 46.79 -15.08
C LYS A 456 26.34 47.00 -14.70
N GLU A 457 26.11 47.93 -13.77
CA GLU A 457 24.85 48.44 -13.20
C GLU A 457 23.71 48.72 -14.20
N GLU A 458 22.46 48.44 -13.80
CA GLU A 458 21.41 49.40 -13.38
C GLU A 458 20.09 48.66 -13.01
N ARG A 459 19.11 49.19 -12.25
CA ARG A 459 18.90 50.52 -11.63
C ARG A 459 18.21 50.38 -10.24
N LYS A 460 18.18 51.46 -9.45
CA LYS A 460 17.78 51.48 -8.02
C LYS A 460 16.26 51.52 -7.74
N ARG A 461 15.83 50.81 -6.68
CA ARG A 461 14.99 51.26 -5.53
C ARG A 461 14.67 50.03 -4.63
N ASP A 462 14.62 50.08 -3.30
CA ASP A 462 14.78 51.22 -2.39
C ASP A 462 15.32 50.81 -1.00
N TRP A 463 15.76 51.81 -0.21
CA TRP A 463 16.02 51.79 1.24
C TRP A 463 16.80 50.62 1.90
N GLY A 464 18.05 50.93 2.28
CA GLY A 464 18.73 50.28 3.40
C GLY A 464 18.61 51.07 4.72
N ILE A 465 19.40 50.67 5.71
CA ILE A 465 19.68 51.39 6.98
C ILE A 465 18.55 51.36 8.05
N MET A 466 18.48 50.25 8.77
CA MET A 466 18.64 50.23 10.24
C MET A 466 18.97 48.80 10.71
N ARG A 467 19.85 48.53 11.68
CA ARG A 467 20.68 49.42 12.52
C ARG A 467 21.89 48.64 13.05
N ASN A 468 23.10 49.20 12.97
CA ASN A 468 24.23 48.77 13.81
C ASN A 468 24.23 49.56 15.13
N LYS A 469 25.02 49.10 16.11
CA LYS A 469 25.26 49.75 17.42
C LYS A 469 24.12 49.65 18.46
N VAL A 470 23.91 48.42 18.96
CA VAL A 470 24.12 48.22 20.41
C VAL A 470 25.65 48.15 20.61
N MET A 471 26.19 48.80 21.63
CA MET A 471 27.64 49.01 21.80
C MET A 471 28.11 48.67 23.22
N ALA A 472 29.41 48.36 23.31
CA ALA A 472 30.22 48.52 24.52
C ALA A 472 29.90 47.64 25.75
N ARG A 473 29.75 46.31 25.56
CA ARG A 473 30.44 45.33 26.42
C ARG A 473 31.01 44.16 25.60
N GLY A 474 32.30 44.23 25.27
CA GLY A 474 33.16 43.09 24.91
C GLY A 474 32.98 42.43 23.54
N LEU A 475 31.77 41.98 23.18
CA LEU A 475 31.52 41.11 22.02
C LEU A 475 30.61 41.76 20.97
N ARG A 476 30.75 41.37 19.68
CA ARG A 476 30.17 42.14 18.57
C ARG A 476 28.82 41.57 18.16
N LEU A 477 27.82 42.45 18.06
CA LEU A 477 26.43 42.07 17.77
C LEU A 477 26.18 41.41 16.39
N LYS A 478 27.20 41.31 15.53
CA LYS A 478 27.16 40.54 14.27
C LYS A 478 27.33 39.04 14.50
N GLU A 479 28.24 38.64 15.40
CA GLU A 479 28.47 37.23 15.74
C GLU A 479 27.18 36.59 16.29
N ILE A 480 26.49 37.27 17.19
CA ILE A 480 25.25 36.79 17.82
C ILE A 480 24.14 36.53 16.79
N LYS A 481 23.93 37.41 15.80
CA LYS A 481 22.88 37.21 14.79
C LYS A 481 23.18 36.05 13.84
N ILE A 482 24.45 35.85 13.50
CA ILE A 482 24.89 34.71 12.68
C ILE A 482 24.75 33.40 13.48
N LEU A 483 25.13 33.39 14.77
CA LEU A 483 24.96 32.24 15.65
C LEU A 483 23.48 31.85 15.84
N TRP A 484 22.56 32.81 15.99
CA TRP A 484 21.12 32.50 16.04
C TRP A 484 20.55 32.04 14.70
N GLY A 485 21.05 32.54 13.56
CA GLY A 485 20.69 32.03 12.23
C GLY A 485 21.17 30.59 11.99
N ILE A 486 22.43 30.31 12.35
CA ILE A 486 23.01 28.97 12.31
C ILE A 486 22.28 28.03 13.27
N ALA A 487 21.96 28.47 14.49
CA ALA A 487 21.16 27.69 15.43
C ALA A 487 19.75 27.38 14.90
N PHE A 488 19.09 28.33 14.22
CA PHE A 488 17.80 28.10 13.59
C PHE A 488 17.90 27.10 12.42
N ILE A 489 18.93 27.19 11.58
CA ILE A 489 19.19 26.24 10.49
C ILE A 489 19.51 24.85 11.03
N ILE A 490 20.40 24.73 12.03
CA ILE A 490 20.73 23.45 12.69
C ILE A 490 19.50 22.87 13.42
N PHE A 491 18.63 23.70 13.99
CA PHE A 491 17.38 23.25 14.60
C PHE A 491 16.39 22.72 13.55
N VAL A 492 16.27 23.37 12.38
CA VAL A 492 15.45 22.89 11.26
C VAL A 492 16.06 21.62 10.64
N GLN A 493 17.36 21.57 10.37
CA GLN A 493 18.06 20.36 9.91
C GLN A 493 17.95 19.22 10.93
N GLY A 494 18.06 19.51 12.22
CA GLY A 494 17.88 18.55 13.31
C GLY A 494 16.46 18.01 13.40
N ILE A 495 15.44 18.84 13.19
CA ILE A 495 14.04 18.40 13.09
C ILE A 495 13.83 17.53 11.84
N VAL A 496 14.42 17.89 10.69
CA VAL A 496 14.33 17.10 9.45
C VAL A 496 15.05 15.75 9.59
N HIS A 497 16.27 15.73 10.13
CA HIS A 497 16.99 14.48 10.44
C HIS A 497 16.27 13.64 11.48
N ALA A 498 15.74 14.23 12.56
CA ALA A 498 14.96 13.50 13.55
C ALA A 498 13.71 12.87 12.92
N LYS A 499 13.05 13.56 11.98
CA LYS A 499 11.89 13.01 11.25
C LYS A 499 12.26 11.88 10.31
N LEU A 500 13.40 11.99 9.60
CA LEU A 500 13.94 10.93 8.74
C LEU A 500 14.35 9.69 9.56
N VAL A 501 15.19 9.85 10.58
CA VAL A 501 15.69 8.75 11.44
C VAL A 501 14.56 8.07 12.23
N HIS A 502 13.53 8.82 12.65
CA HIS A 502 12.34 8.22 13.26
C HIS A 502 11.52 7.40 12.25
N THR A 503 11.53 7.79 10.97
CA THR A 503 10.84 7.03 9.90
C THR A 503 11.60 5.73 9.57
N GLU A 504 12.93 5.76 9.49
CA GLU A 504 13.76 4.57 9.24
C GLU A 504 13.66 3.53 10.37
N ASN A 505 13.75 3.95 11.63
CA ASN A 505 13.62 3.05 12.78
C ASN A 505 12.24 2.37 12.80
N ASN A 506 11.15 3.12 12.57
CA ASN A 506 9.80 2.57 12.47
C ASN A 506 9.70 1.50 11.36
N PHE A 507 10.36 1.68 10.21
CA PHE A 507 10.32 0.69 9.12
C PHE A 507 11.01 -0.64 9.46
N SER A 508 12.10 -0.61 10.24
CA SER A 508 12.77 -1.83 10.73
C SER A 508 11.87 -2.61 11.70
N GLU A 509 11.20 -1.91 12.62
CA GLU A 509 10.27 -2.53 13.57
C GLU A 509 9.00 -3.06 12.88
N ILE A 510 8.48 -2.35 11.87
CA ILE A 510 7.39 -2.82 11.01
C ILE A 510 7.74 -4.14 10.33
N ASP A 511 8.92 -4.26 9.71
CA ASP A 511 9.29 -5.48 8.99
C ASP A 511 9.61 -6.64 9.96
N LYS A 512 10.06 -6.34 11.19
CA LYS A 512 10.16 -7.30 12.30
C LYS A 512 8.78 -7.79 12.77
N LYS A 513 7.81 -6.89 12.96
CA LYS A 513 6.44 -7.26 13.39
C LYS A 513 5.68 -8.00 12.28
N LEU A 514 5.84 -7.64 11.00
CA LEU A 514 5.32 -8.43 9.87
C LEU A 514 5.88 -9.86 9.86
N LYS A 515 7.19 -10.05 10.14
CA LYS A 515 7.82 -11.38 10.28
C LYS A 515 7.41 -12.13 11.56
N GLN A 516 6.76 -11.49 12.53
CA GLN A 516 6.21 -12.14 13.71
C GLN A 516 4.77 -12.60 13.47
N ILE A 517 3.91 -11.74 12.91
CA ILE A 517 2.49 -12.06 12.73
C ILE A 517 2.27 -13.07 11.58
N ASN A 518 3.06 -13.01 10.51
CA ASN A 518 2.96 -13.97 9.40
C ASN A 518 3.70 -15.30 9.65
N ARG A 519 3.97 -15.69 10.91
CA ARG A 519 4.53 -17.02 11.24
C ARG A 519 3.42 -18.07 11.36
N PRO A 520 3.62 -19.30 10.86
CA PRO A 520 2.75 -20.42 11.21
C PRO A 520 2.85 -20.71 12.72
N ALA A 521 1.74 -21.11 13.34
CA ALA A 521 1.63 -21.25 14.79
C ALA A 521 1.11 -22.62 15.23
N VAL A 522 1.56 -23.03 16.42
CA VAL A 522 1.16 -24.23 17.20
C VAL A 522 1.65 -25.58 16.63
N LYS A 523 2.02 -26.50 17.54
CA LYS A 523 2.55 -27.85 17.24
C LYS A 523 1.49 -28.97 17.30
N SER A 524 0.23 -28.63 17.57
CA SER A 524 -0.92 -29.54 17.58
C SER A 524 -2.19 -28.71 17.34
N ILE A 525 -3.10 -29.20 16.49
CA ILE A 525 -4.30 -28.48 16.05
C ILE A 525 -5.51 -29.40 16.21
N GLN A 526 -6.53 -28.96 16.94
CA GLN A 526 -7.81 -29.66 17.03
C GLN A 526 -8.63 -29.36 15.76
N MET A 527 -8.52 -30.20 14.73
CA MET A 527 -9.18 -29.97 13.44
C MET A 527 -10.73 -29.98 13.51
N LYS A 528 -11.32 -30.60 14.53
CA LYS A 528 -12.77 -30.71 14.73
C LYS A 528 -13.15 -30.67 16.22
N PRO A 529 -14.29 -30.08 16.60
CA PRO A 529 -14.83 -30.20 17.95
C PRO A 529 -15.04 -31.66 18.35
N SER A 530 -14.94 -31.95 19.66
CA SER A 530 -15.35 -33.23 20.26
C SER A 530 -16.83 -33.22 20.69
N TYR A 531 -17.43 -32.05 20.82
CA TYR A 531 -18.82 -31.80 21.17
C TYR A 531 -19.46 -30.89 20.12
N TYR A 532 -20.69 -31.19 19.72
CA TYR A 532 -21.48 -30.41 18.78
C TYR A 532 -22.80 -30.05 19.47
N PRO A 533 -22.97 -28.81 19.98
CA PRO A 533 -24.25 -28.36 20.51
C PRO A 533 -25.31 -28.32 19.40
N ALA A 534 -26.55 -28.62 19.76
CA ALA A 534 -27.69 -28.53 18.86
C ALA A 534 -28.19 -27.07 18.80
N PHE A 535 -27.48 -26.21 18.06
CA PHE A 535 -27.93 -24.85 17.78
C PHE A 535 -29.14 -24.83 16.84
N GLU A 536 -30.02 -23.85 17.03
CA GLU A 536 -31.17 -23.65 16.16
C GLU A 536 -30.73 -22.97 14.86
N THR A 537 -30.82 -23.72 13.75
CA THR A 537 -30.58 -23.20 12.39
C THR A 537 -31.85 -22.52 11.86
N MET A 538 -31.72 -21.39 11.16
CA MET A 538 -32.83 -20.65 10.51
C MET A 538 -33.99 -21.56 10.05
N ASP A 539 -35.15 -21.47 10.71
CA ASP A 539 -36.26 -22.39 10.44
C ASP A 539 -36.82 -22.21 9.02
N LYS A 540 -36.74 -23.31 8.27
CA LYS A 540 -37.25 -23.40 6.90
C LYS A 540 -38.78 -23.35 6.83
N LYS A 541 -39.51 -23.61 7.93
CA LYS A 541 -40.98 -23.80 7.95
C LYS A 541 -41.85 -22.54 7.99
N LYS A 542 -41.36 -21.36 8.40
CA LYS A 542 -42.08 -20.06 8.25
C LYS A 542 -41.55 -19.26 7.04
N PRO A 543 -42.14 -19.38 5.83
CA PRO A 543 -41.72 -18.62 4.65
C PRO A 543 -42.24 -17.16 4.64
N GLU A 544 -41.70 -16.38 3.70
CA GLU A 544 -42.16 -15.06 3.21
C GLU A 544 -41.90 -13.78 4.04
N LEU A 545 -42.19 -13.67 5.35
CA LEU A 545 -42.28 -12.31 5.94
C LEU A 545 -40.97 -11.58 6.31
N HIS A 546 -39.97 -12.25 6.91
CA HIS A 546 -38.81 -11.57 7.54
C HIS A 546 -37.42 -12.22 7.32
N ARG A 547 -37.16 -12.83 6.16
CA ARG A 547 -35.88 -13.52 5.90
C ARG A 547 -34.80 -12.59 5.34
N ALA A 548 -33.81 -12.24 6.16
CA ALA A 548 -32.53 -11.73 5.69
C ALA A 548 -31.68 -12.86 5.06
N ILE A 549 -30.77 -12.52 4.14
CA ILE A 549 -29.92 -13.48 3.42
C ILE A 549 -28.60 -13.67 4.18
N GLU A 550 -28.12 -14.91 4.32
CA GLU A 550 -26.81 -15.20 4.94
C GLU A 550 -25.68 -14.54 4.12
N ALA A 551 -24.94 -13.61 4.74
CA ALA A 551 -23.96 -12.79 4.05
C ALA A 551 -22.70 -13.60 3.69
N SER A 552 -22.36 -13.65 2.41
CA SER A 552 -21.18 -14.39 1.93
C SER A 552 -19.92 -13.52 1.93
N GLN A 553 -18.75 -14.12 1.80
CA GLN A 553 -17.48 -13.38 1.74
C GLN A 553 -16.98 -13.15 0.32
N LEU A 554 -16.62 -11.91 0.01
CA LEU A 554 -16.27 -11.46 -1.34
C LEU A 554 -15.08 -12.22 -1.96
N TRP A 555 -14.14 -12.70 -1.13
CA TRP A 555 -12.97 -13.44 -1.60
C TRP A 555 -13.33 -14.79 -2.24
N ARG A 556 -14.46 -15.40 -1.89
CA ARG A 556 -14.93 -16.67 -2.48
C ARG A 556 -15.23 -16.55 -3.97
N LYS A 557 -15.49 -15.34 -4.46
CA LYS A 557 -15.62 -15.04 -5.91
C LYS A 557 -14.28 -15.16 -6.67
N SER A 558 -13.18 -15.35 -5.96
CA SER A 558 -11.83 -15.63 -6.49
C SER A 558 -11.42 -17.10 -6.38
N GLY A 559 -12.32 -17.99 -5.93
CA GLY A 559 -12.07 -19.44 -5.76
C GLY A 559 -12.20 -19.92 -4.31
N SER A 560 -11.75 -21.15 -4.07
CA SER A 560 -11.70 -21.81 -2.75
C SER A 560 -10.26 -22.13 -2.35
N CYS A 561 -10.02 -22.38 -1.06
CA CYS A 561 -8.75 -22.93 -0.62
C CYS A 561 -8.60 -24.41 -1.05
N PRO A 562 -7.38 -24.86 -1.43
CA PRO A 562 -7.07 -26.28 -1.56
C PRO A 562 -7.27 -27.06 -0.26
N GLU A 563 -7.56 -28.35 -0.38
CA GLU A 563 -7.72 -29.24 0.76
C GLU A 563 -6.47 -29.23 1.67
N GLY A 564 -6.69 -29.22 2.99
CA GLY A 564 -5.61 -29.11 3.98
C GLY A 564 -5.09 -27.67 4.18
N THR A 565 -5.61 -26.68 3.46
CA THR A 565 -5.19 -25.26 3.60
C THR A 565 -6.34 -24.37 4.07
N ILE A 566 -6.02 -23.29 4.79
CA ILE A 566 -6.99 -22.30 5.28
C ILE A 566 -6.74 -20.91 4.65
N PRO A 567 -7.79 -20.12 4.38
CA PRO A 567 -7.63 -18.73 3.95
C PRO A 567 -7.18 -17.88 5.14
N ILE A 568 -6.17 -17.03 4.95
CA ILE A 568 -5.68 -16.09 5.98
C ILE A 568 -5.57 -14.70 5.37
N ARG A 569 -6.17 -13.70 6.03
CA ARG A 569 -5.97 -12.29 5.68
C ARG A 569 -4.52 -11.88 6.02
N ARG A 570 -3.67 -11.73 5.00
CA ARG A 570 -2.30 -11.22 5.18
C ARG A 570 -2.31 -9.72 5.49
N ILE A 571 -1.69 -9.35 6.60
CA ILE A 571 -1.44 -7.96 7.03
C ILE A 571 -0.32 -7.36 6.18
N ARG A 572 -0.49 -6.11 5.76
CA ARG A 572 0.43 -5.39 4.86
C ARG A 572 1.26 -4.34 5.61
N LYS A 573 2.31 -3.84 4.95
CA LYS A 573 3.10 -2.70 5.45
C LYS A 573 2.24 -1.45 5.64
N GLN A 574 1.28 -1.20 4.75
CA GLN A 574 0.31 -0.10 4.87
C GLN A 574 -0.68 -0.29 6.03
N ASP A 575 -0.83 -1.49 6.60
CA ASP A 575 -1.72 -1.73 7.74
C ASP A 575 -1.05 -1.31 9.05
N LEU A 576 0.20 -1.72 9.27
CA LEU A 576 0.96 -1.30 10.45
C LEU A 576 1.27 0.21 10.45
N LEU A 577 1.31 0.85 9.28
CA LEU A 577 1.51 2.31 9.15
C LEU A 577 0.29 3.16 9.55
N ARG A 578 -0.90 2.56 9.75
CA ARG A 578 -2.07 3.26 10.32
C ARG A 578 -2.13 3.20 11.84
N ALA A 579 -1.24 2.44 12.48
CA ALA A 579 -1.25 2.27 13.92
C ALA A 579 -0.61 3.49 14.62
N THR A 580 -1.31 4.09 15.57
CA THR A 580 -0.77 5.14 16.46
C THR A 580 0.45 4.66 17.25
N SER A 581 0.53 3.35 17.50
CA SER A 581 1.66 2.63 18.09
C SER A 581 1.76 1.26 17.43
N LEU A 582 2.97 0.82 17.06
CA LEU A 582 3.16 -0.53 16.52
C LEU A 582 2.79 -1.61 17.53
N GLY A 583 2.89 -1.34 18.83
CA GLY A 583 2.43 -2.24 19.90
C GLY A 583 0.91 -2.46 19.84
N ASP A 584 0.16 -1.38 19.59
CA ASP A 584 -1.29 -1.28 19.68
C ASP A 584 -2.03 -1.76 18.43
N PHE A 585 -1.34 -1.97 17.29
CA PHE A 585 -2.01 -2.36 16.05
C PHE A 585 -2.91 -3.59 16.24
N GLY A 586 -4.21 -3.41 15.96
CA GLY A 586 -5.22 -4.45 16.08
C GLY A 586 -5.68 -4.75 17.50
N ARG A 587 -5.34 -3.95 18.52
CA ARG A 587 -5.83 -4.11 19.90
C ARG A 587 -6.97 -3.13 20.18
N LYS A 588 -8.00 -3.53 20.95
CA LYS A 588 -8.92 -2.56 21.58
C LYS A 588 -8.15 -1.77 22.65
N LYS A 589 -8.60 -0.55 22.96
CA LYS A 589 -8.05 0.21 24.09
C LYS A 589 -8.53 -0.38 25.43
N PRO A 590 -7.74 -0.30 26.52
CA PRO A 590 -8.16 -0.83 27.82
C PRO A 590 -9.33 -0.02 28.42
N SER A 591 -10.35 -0.73 28.90
CA SER A 591 -11.67 -0.21 29.28
C SER A 591 -11.74 0.62 30.59
N PHE A 592 -10.93 1.67 30.77
CA PHE A 592 -10.92 2.44 32.04
C PHE A 592 -11.01 3.97 31.92
N SER A 593 -11.97 4.52 32.67
CA SER A 593 -11.82 5.77 33.43
C SER A 593 -11.86 5.46 34.94
N SER A 594 -11.40 6.39 35.79
CA SER A 594 -10.95 6.10 37.16
C SER A 594 -11.97 6.33 38.29
N ILE A 595 -11.66 5.75 39.46
CA ILE A 595 -12.23 5.97 40.82
C ILE A 595 -13.27 4.94 41.29
N SER A 596 -13.23 4.67 42.60
CA SER A 596 -13.78 3.54 43.35
C SER A 596 -15.26 3.65 43.74
N PRO A 597 -15.97 2.51 43.89
CA PRO A 597 -17.26 2.47 44.58
C PRO A 597 -17.07 2.49 46.11
N GLU A 598 -17.59 3.50 46.79
CA GLU A 598 -17.80 3.45 48.24
C GLU A 598 -19.00 2.54 48.56
N ILE A 599 -18.77 1.50 49.38
CA ILE A 599 -19.83 0.56 49.78
C ILE A 599 -20.60 1.13 50.97
N ASN A 600 -21.76 1.74 50.71
CA ASN A 600 -22.69 2.11 51.76
C ASN A 600 -23.40 0.86 52.33
N GLN A 601 -23.50 0.79 53.67
CA GLN A 601 -23.68 -0.44 54.44
C GLN A 601 -25.12 -1.02 54.49
N THR A 602 -25.91 -0.88 53.42
CA THR A 602 -27.34 -1.26 53.41
C THR A 602 -27.73 -2.32 52.37
N GLY A 603 -26.77 -2.89 51.62
CA GLY A 603 -26.97 -4.09 50.80
C GLY A 603 -27.92 -3.96 49.60
N ARG A 604 -28.45 -2.77 49.31
CA ARG A 604 -29.27 -2.50 48.13
C ARG A 604 -28.45 -1.88 47.00
N VAL A 605 -28.32 -2.59 45.89
CA VAL A 605 -27.76 -2.03 44.65
C VAL A 605 -28.84 -1.18 43.97
N ASN A 606 -28.85 0.13 44.27
CA ASN A 606 -29.67 1.08 43.54
C ASN A 606 -29.07 1.32 42.14
N PHE A 607 -29.68 0.77 41.10
CA PHE A 607 -29.34 1.03 39.70
C PHE A 607 -29.81 2.41 39.21
N THR A 608 -29.57 3.46 40.00
CA THR A 608 -29.87 4.86 39.65
C THR A 608 -28.74 5.48 38.84
N THR A 609 -28.66 5.10 37.55
CA THR A 609 -28.14 5.89 36.40
C THR A 609 -26.78 6.63 36.50
N LYS A 610 -25.95 6.41 37.52
CA LYS A 610 -24.70 7.17 37.77
C LYS A 610 -23.50 6.35 38.25
N SER A 611 -23.46 5.04 38.04
CA SER A 611 -22.30 4.21 38.45
C SER A 611 -22.02 3.00 37.53
N TYR A 612 -22.15 3.21 36.22
CA TYR A 612 -21.24 2.58 35.27
C TYR A 612 -20.40 3.72 34.68
N ASN A 613 -19.10 3.69 34.95
CA ASN A 613 -18.21 4.79 34.58
C ASN A 613 -17.97 4.76 33.07
N LYS A 614 -18.41 5.82 32.38
CA LYS A 614 -18.25 6.05 30.95
C LYS A 614 -16.82 5.68 30.51
N GLN A 615 -16.71 4.75 29.58
CA GLN A 615 -15.40 4.27 29.14
C GLN A 615 -14.74 5.36 28.29
N ALA A 616 -13.48 5.68 28.59
CA ALA A 616 -12.74 6.60 27.75
C ALA A 616 -12.50 5.92 26.39
N ASN A 617 -12.93 6.58 25.32
CA ASN A 617 -12.77 6.15 23.93
C ASN A 617 -13.64 4.95 23.46
N LEU A 618 -14.69 4.55 24.19
CA LEU A 618 -15.62 3.47 23.80
C LEU A 618 -17.04 3.78 24.28
N SER A 619 -18.02 3.58 23.41
CA SER A 619 -19.46 3.59 23.71
C SER A 619 -20.06 2.23 23.33
N VAL A 620 -21.05 1.77 24.08
CA VAL A 620 -21.68 0.46 23.87
C VAL A 620 -23.20 0.56 23.89
N GLY A 621 -23.86 -0.18 23.01
CA GLY A 621 -25.31 -0.37 23.00
C GLY A 621 -25.63 -1.86 23.02
N ILE A 622 -25.86 -2.43 24.20
CA ILE A 622 -25.88 -3.88 24.42
C ILE A 622 -27.08 -4.36 25.23
N LEU A 623 -27.43 -5.64 25.01
CA LEU A 623 -28.24 -6.45 25.90
C LEU A 623 -27.31 -7.40 26.66
N ILE A 624 -27.35 -7.38 27.99
CA ILE A 624 -26.52 -8.24 28.85
C ILE A 624 -27.38 -9.18 29.72
N THR A 625 -26.96 -10.44 29.83
CA THR A 625 -27.42 -11.39 30.86
C THR A 625 -26.24 -11.86 31.70
N GLN A 626 -26.44 -12.11 32.99
CA GLN A 626 -25.37 -12.35 33.96
C GLN A 626 -25.84 -13.22 35.13
N GLY A 627 -24.89 -13.89 35.81
CA GLY A 627 -25.17 -14.63 37.05
C GLY A 627 -25.51 -16.12 36.89
N LEU A 628 -25.35 -16.68 35.69
CA LEU A 628 -25.34 -18.13 35.44
C LEU A 628 -23.96 -18.58 34.96
N ALA A 629 -23.74 -19.89 34.94
CA ALA A 629 -22.59 -20.50 34.27
C ALA A 629 -22.91 -20.70 32.78
N TYR A 630 -22.46 -19.78 31.94
CA TYR A 630 -22.70 -19.81 30.50
C TYR A 630 -21.61 -20.61 29.77
N LEU A 631 -22.01 -21.63 29.02
CA LEU A 631 -21.15 -22.54 28.26
C LEU A 631 -21.25 -22.31 26.74
N GLY A 632 -22.06 -21.35 26.30
CA GLY A 632 -22.22 -20.99 24.89
C GLY A 632 -23.22 -19.85 24.68
N ALA A 633 -23.19 -19.26 23.48
CA ALA A 633 -24.03 -18.13 23.06
C ALA A 633 -24.33 -18.20 21.55
N GLN A 634 -25.48 -17.69 21.13
CA GLN A 634 -25.88 -17.58 19.72
C GLN A 634 -26.66 -16.28 19.49
N GLY A 635 -26.58 -15.77 18.26
CA GLY A 635 -27.45 -14.72 17.73
C GLY A 635 -27.26 -14.51 16.22
N ASP A 636 -28.34 -14.12 15.56
CA ASP A 636 -28.38 -13.68 14.16
C ASP A 636 -28.17 -12.17 14.12
N ILE A 637 -26.95 -11.73 13.76
CA ILE A 637 -26.57 -10.32 13.65
C ILE A 637 -26.89 -9.83 12.24
N ASN A 638 -27.76 -8.83 12.09
CA ASN A 638 -27.97 -8.21 10.79
C ASN A 638 -26.75 -7.37 10.37
N VAL A 639 -26.41 -7.39 9.09
CA VAL A 639 -25.17 -6.81 8.56
C VAL A 639 -25.42 -5.43 7.97
N TRP A 640 -24.79 -4.40 8.55
CA TRP A 640 -24.76 -3.04 8.00
C TRP A 640 -23.32 -2.61 7.64
N ASN A 641 -23.17 -1.47 6.97
CA ASN A 641 -21.88 -0.82 6.71
C ASN A 641 -21.93 0.62 7.25
N PRO A 642 -21.96 0.80 8.60
CA PRO A 642 -22.01 2.11 9.23
C PRO A 642 -20.97 3.07 8.67
N TYR A 643 -21.32 4.34 8.57
CA TYR A 643 -20.36 5.41 8.41
C TYR A 643 -19.49 5.48 9.68
N VAL A 644 -18.19 5.63 9.48
CA VAL A 644 -17.21 5.88 10.52
C VAL A 644 -16.54 7.19 10.12
N ALA A 645 -16.28 8.11 11.04
CA ALA A 645 -15.82 9.47 10.70
C ALA A 645 -14.30 9.56 10.46
N ALA A 646 -13.48 9.08 11.39
CA ALA A 646 -12.01 9.10 11.34
C ALA A 646 -11.40 7.70 11.08
N ASP A 647 -10.09 7.61 10.86
CA ASP A 647 -9.42 6.35 10.44
C ASP A 647 -8.95 5.49 11.63
N ASP A 648 -8.85 6.08 12.82
CA ASP A 648 -8.53 5.46 14.11
C ASP A 648 -9.77 4.99 14.89
N GLU A 649 -10.95 5.39 14.42
CA GLU A 649 -12.26 4.99 14.95
C GLU A 649 -12.73 3.64 14.38
N TYR A 650 -13.71 3.00 15.01
CA TYR A 650 -14.42 1.88 14.43
C TYR A 650 -15.84 1.71 15.00
N SER A 651 -16.69 1.01 14.24
CA SER A 651 -18.04 0.61 14.61
C SER A 651 -18.23 -0.90 14.41
N ALA A 652 -18.85 -1.60 15.34
CA ALA A 652 -19.01 -3.06 15.32
C ALA A 652 -20.37 -3.50 15.87
N ALA A 653 -20.79 -4.70 15.47
CA ALA A 653 -21.88 -5.46 16.09
C ALA A 653 -21.39 -6.88 16.41
N TYR A 654 -21.65 -7.36 17.61
CA TYR A 654 -21.00 -8.55 18.16
C TYR A 654 -21.86 -9.33 19.17
N ILE A 655 -21.36 -10.52 19.48
CA ILE A 655 -21.74 -11.31 20.66
C ILE A 655 -20.47 -11.58 21.45
N SER A 656 -20.51 -11.43 22.78
CA SER A 656 -19.38 -11.71 23.66
C SER A 656 -19.78 -12.55 24.87
N LEU A 657 -18.85 -13.41 25.28
CA LEU A 657 -18.89 -14.19 26.52
C LEU A 657 -17.77 -13.69 27.42
N LYS A 658 -18.08 -13.33 28.68
CA LYS A 658 -17.10 -12.75 29.62
C LYS A 658 -17.08 -13.46 30.97
N ASN A 659 -15.93 -13.44 31.65
CA ASN A 659 -15.79 -13.85 33.05
C ASN A 659 -14.75 -12.97 33.77
N GLY A 660 -14.87 -12.82 35.10
CA GLY A 660 -14.06 -11.91 35.91
C GLY A 660 -14.70 -10.53 36.14
N PRO A 661 -14.05 -9.65 36.92
CA PRO A 661 -14.57 -8.32 37.23
C PRO A 661 -14.48 -7.38 36.02
N TYR A 662 -15.30 -6.32 35.99
CA TYR A 662 -15.29 -5.32 34.90
C TYR A 662 -13.90 -4.73 34.62
N TYR A 663 -13.00 -4.75 35.62
CA TYR A 663 -11.65 -4.22 35.52
C TYR A 663 -10.55 -5.23 35.16
N ASP A 664 -10.85 -6.53 35.07
CA ASP A 664 -9.84 -7.56 34.74
C ASP A 664 -10.49 -8.81 34.14
N PHE A 665 -11.46 -8.62 33.23
CA PHE A 665 -12.21 -9.72 32.64
C PHE A 665 -11.46 -10.42 31.51
N GLU A 666 -11.74 -11.72 31.42
CA GLU A 666 -11.48 -12.57 30.28
C GLU A 666 -12.70 -12.53 29.35
N SER A 667 -12.50 -12.48 28.03
CA SER A 667 -13.59 -12.60 27.06
C SER A 667 -13.19 -13.23 25.73
N VAL A 668 -14.21 -13.74 25.02
CA VAL A 668 -14.20 -14.00 23.58
C VAL A 668 -15.35 -13.23 22.92
N GLU A 669 -15.17 -12.87 21.66
CA GLU A 669 -16.05 -11.95 20.94
C GLU A 669 -15.97 -12.15 19.42
N SER A 670 -17.08 -11.96 18.71
CA SER A 670 -17.17 -12.12 17.25
C SER A 670 -18.47 -11.51 16.72
N GLY A 671 -18.43 -11.12 15.44
CA GLY A 671 -19.56 -10.55 14.71
C GLY A 671 -19.05 -9.85 13.45
N TRP A 672 -19.55 -8.65 13.16
CA TRP A 672 -19.02 -7.80 12.09
C TRP A 672 -18.50 -6.46 12.60
N VAL A 673 -17.56 -5.88 11.85
CA VAL A 673 -16.90 -4.62 12.17
C VAL A 673 -16.54 -3.81 10.92
N VAL A 674 -16.57 -2.49 11.06
CA VAL A 674 -16.00 -1.49 10.15
C VAL A 674 -14.87 -0.77 10.91
N ASN A 675 -13.62 -1.18 10.70
CA ASN A 675 -12.43 -0.64 11.39
C ASN A 675 -11.32 -0.26 10.40
N PRO A 676 -11.25 1.01 9.95
CA PRO A 676 -10.23 1.45 9.00
C PRO A 676 -8.81 1.30 9.53
N SER A 677 -8.56 1.48 10.84
CA SER A 677 -7.22 1.31 11.42
C SER A 677 -6.67 -0.10 11.15
N VAL A 678 -7.47 -1.14 11.39
CA VAL A 678 -7.10 -2.55 11.21
C VAL A 678 -7.14 -2.98 9.75
N TYR A 679 -8.13 -2.52 8.98
CA TYR A 679 -8.45 -3.07 7.65
C TYR A 679 -8.04 -2.22 6.44
N GLY A 680 -7.94 -0.91 6.61
CA GLY A 680 -7.57 0.04 5.55
C GLY A 680 -8.72 0.43 4.62
N ASP A 681 -9.95 0.02 4.92
CA ASP A 681 -11.17 0.51 4.28
C ASP A 681 -12.36 0.54 5.26
N ARG A 682 -13.36 1.36 4.93
CA ARG A 682 -14.65 1.44 5.63
C ARG A 682 -15.62 0.39 5.07
N ARG A 683 -15.21 -0.89 5.09
CA ARG A 683 -16.01 -2.02 4.60
C ARG A 683 -16.27 -3.06 5.70
N THR A 684 -17.51 -3.48 5.82
CA THR A 684 -17.94 -4.51 6.78
C THR A 684 -17.24 -5.84 6.57
N ARG A 685 -16.63 -6.34 7.64
CA ARG A 685 -15.88 -7.59 7.68
C ARG A 685 -16.32 -8.39 8.90
N ILE A 686 -16.32 -9.70 8.81
CA ILE A 686 -16.42 -10.52 10.03
C ILE A 686 -15.10 -10.41 10.81
N PHE A 687 -15.17 -10.52 12.14
CA PHE A 687 -13.99 -10.54 13.00
C PHE A 687 -14.15 -11.54 14.15
N GLY A 688 -13.02 -11.86 14.77
CA GLY A 688 -12.97 -12.42 16.11
C GLY A 688 -12.06 -11.56 16.98
N TYR A 689 -12.36 -11.49 18.28
CA TYR A 689 -11.54 -10.82 19.29
C TYR A 689 -11.54 -11.67 20.57
N TRP A 690 -10.51 -11.50 21.41
CA TRP A 690 -10.42 -12.13 22.73
C TRP A 690 -9.58 -11.27 23.68
N THR A 691 -9.69 -11.50 24.98
CA THR A 691 -8.79 -10.93 25.99
C THR A 691 -8.76 -11.84 27.22
N ALA A 692 -7.66 -11.82 27.97
CA ALA A 692 -7.55 -12.40 29.30
C ALA A 692 -7.33 -11.35 30.42
N ASP A 693 -7.24 -10.06 30.09
CA ASP A 693 -6.91 -8.97 31.02
C ASP A 693 -7.59 -7.63 30.69
N ALA A 694 -8.89 -7.63 30.35
CA ALA A 694 -9.66 -6.45 29.91
C ALA A 694 -8.95 -5.60 28.83
N SER A 695 -8.33 -6.26 27.85
CA SER A 695 -7.49 -5.68 26.78
C SER A 695 -6.29 -4.85 27.25
N LYS A 696 -5.78 -5.01 28.48
CA LYS A 696 -4.58 -4.29 28.95
C LYS A 696 -3.34 -4.69 28.15
N LYS A 697 -2.96 -5.97 28.18
CA LYS A 697 -1.75 -6.52 27.50
C LYS A 697 -2.08 -7.62 26.50
N THR A 698 -3.19 -8.33 26.69
CA THR A 698 -3.64 -9.41 25.79
C THR A 698 -4.66 -8.89 24.76
N GLY A 699 -5.04 -9.76 23.83
CA GLY A 699 -6.12 -9.48 22.89
C GLY A 699 -5.75 -8.67 21.65
N CYS A 700 -6.43 -9.03 20.56
CA CYS A 700 -6.37 -8.38 19.26
C CYS A 700 -7.52 -8.86 18.35
N PHE A 701 -7.79 -8.13 17.27
CA PHE A 701 -8.66 -8.53 16.17
C PHE A 701 -8.03 -9.64 15.31
N ASP A 702 -8.86 -10.55 14.82
CA ASP A 702 -8.53 -11.63 13.88
C ASP A 702 -7.32 -12.50 14.33
N LEU A 703 -6.34 -12.61 13.44
CA LEU A 703 -5.06 -13.31 13.59
C LEU A 703 -3.91 -12.29 13.69
N VAL A 704 -4.18 -11.05 14.12
CA VAL A 704 -3.16 -9.99 14.27
C VAL A 704 -2.16 -10.31 15.39
N CYS A 705 -2.56 -11.17 16.32
CA CYS A 705 -1.74 -11.75 17.38
C CYS A 705 -2.10 -13.24 17.57
N PRO A 706 -1.23 -14.06 18.16
CA PRO A 706 -1.56 -15.45 18.46
C PRO A 706 -2.70 -15.53 19.49
N GLY A 707 -3.71 -16.35 19.20
CA GLY A 707 -4.82 -16.62 20.12
C GLY A 707 -5.90 -17.50 19.49
N PHE A 708 -6.43 -17.10 18.32
CA PHE A 708 -7.39 -17.93 17.59
C PHE A 708 -6.69 -18.96 16.69
N VAL A 709 -7.25 -20.16 16.61
CA VAL A 709 -6.84 -21.27 15.74
C VAL A 709 -7.94 -21.51 14.72
N GLN A 710 -7.82 -20.89 13.53
CA GLN A 710 -8.76 -21.10 12.43
C GLN A 710 -8.53 -22.49 11.80
N THR A 711 -9.61 -23.22 11.53
CA THR A 711 -9.60 -24.56 10.89
C THR A 711 -10.44 -24.62 9.61
N SER A 712 -11.35 -23.66 9.41
CA SER A 712 -12.21 -23.58 8.21
C SER A 712 -11.45 -23.15 6.96
N GLN A 713 -11.78 -23.81 5.84
CA GLN A 713 -11.28 -23.51 4.50
C GLN A 713 -12.18 -22.51 3.72
N SER A 714 -13.40 -22.23 4.20
CA SER A 714 -14.44 -21.53 3.43
C SER A 714 -14.76 -20.12 3.92
N ILE A 715 -14.29 -19.73 5.11
CA ILE A 715 -14.51 -18.42 5.73
C ILE A 715 -13.17 -17.94 6.34
N VAL A 716 -12.90 -16.63 6.29
CA VAL A 716 -11.67 -16.00 6.83
C VAL A 716 -11.97 -14.82 7.73
N LEU A 717 -11.29 -14.74 8.88
CA LEU A 717 -11.35 -13.55 9.75
C LEU A 717 -10.78 -12.30 9.06
N GLY A 718 -11.39 -11.15 9.32
CA GLY A 718 -11.14 -9.90 8.60
C GLY A 718 -11.59 -9.91 7.13
N GLY A 719 -12.31 -10.95 6.69
CA GLY A 719 -12.81 -11.10 5.34
C GLY A 719 -14.07 -10.27 5.08
N VAL A 720 -14.07 -9.54 3.97
CA VAL A 720 -15.14 -8.59 3.62
C VAL A 720 -16.40 -9.33 3.21
N LEU A 721 -17.53 -8.92 3.78
CA LEU A 721 -18.85 -9.40 3.37
C LEU A 721 -19.22 -8.82 1.99
N ASP A 722 -19.81 -9.65 1.14
CA ASP A 722 -20.02 -9.32 -0.28
C ASP A 722 -21.31 -8.55 -0.55
N HIS A 723 -22.25 -8.62 0.40
CA HIS A 723 -23.47 -7.81 0.50
C HIS A 723 -23.64 -7.32 1.94
N VAL A 724 -24.36 -6.19 2.07
CA VAL A 724 -24.77 -5.58 3.35
C VAL A 724 -26.22 -5.11 3.20
N SER A 725 -26.90 -4.89 4.32
CA SER A 725 -28.30 -4.45 4.33
C SER A 725 -28.46 -3.03 3.76
N VAL A 726 -29.66 -2.72 3.28
CA VAL A 726 -30.04 -1.43 2.68
C VAL A 726 -31.26 -0.89 3.42
N PHE A 727 -31.25 0.41 3.76
CA PHE A 727 -32.34 1.08 4.48
C PHE A 727 -33.67 0.95 3.73
N GLY A 728 -34.70 0.39 4.39
CA GLY A 728 -35.99 0.04 3.80
C GLY A 728 -35.96 -1.10 2.76
N GLY A 729 -34.78 -1.60 2.41
CA GLY A 729 -34.51 -2.49 1.28
C GLY A 729 -34.16 -3.93 1.66
N ALA A 730 -33.28 -4.55 0.87
CA ALA A 730 -32.81 -5.92 1.08
C ALA A 730 -31.96 -6.05 2.36
N GLN A 731 -32.15 -7.13 3.11
CA GLN A 731 -31.50 -7.38 4.40
C GLN A 731 -30.57 -8.58 4.32
N TYR A 732 -29.43 -8.48 4.98
CA TYR A 732 -28.42 -9.54 5.08
C TYR A 732 -28.03 -9.75 6.55
N GLN A 733 -27.66 -10.98 6.93
CA GLN A 733 -27.30 -11.34 8.30
C GLN A 733 -26.13 -12.33 8.38
N ILE A 734 -25.49 -12.42 9.54
CA ILE A 734 -24.56 -13.47 9.93
C ILE A 734 -25.04 -14.14 11.23
N SER A 735 -25.28 -15.45 11.17
CA SER A 735 -25.54 -16.26 12.37
C SER A 735 -24.20 -16.55 13.05
N THR A 736 -24.04 -16.13 14.30
CA THR A 736 -22.79 -16.25 15.05
C THR A 736 -23.00 -17.11 16.30
N HIS A 737 -22.15 -18.12 16.50
CA HIS A 737 -22.31 -19.14 17.53
C HIS A 737 -21.01 -19.40 18.29
N PHE A 738 -21.13 -19.56 19.61
CA PHE A 738 -20.03 -19.84 20.55
C PHE A 738 -20.37 -21.02 21.45
N TYR A 739 -19.39 -21.88 21.72
CA TYR A 739 -19.53 -22.93 22.73
C TYR A 739 -18.19 -23.39 23.30
N LEU A 740 -18.20 -23.80 24.56
CA LEU A 740 -17.09 -24.47 25.21
C LEU A 740 -17.14 -25.96 24.86
N ASP A 741 -16.08 -26.49 24.26
CA ASP A 741 -15.89 -27.94 24.09
C ASP A 741 -15.50 -28.53 25.46
N PRO A 742 -16.36 -29.36 26.11
CA PRO A 742 -16.17 -29.76 27.51
C PRO A 742 -15.04 -30.76 27.73
N ASN A 743 -14.59 -31.47 26.69
CA ASN A 743 -13.48 -32.43 26.80
C ASN A 743 -12.12 -31.74 26.68
N THR A 744 -12.04 -30.63 25.93
CA THR A 744 -10.79 -29.89 25.69
C THR A 744 -10.68 -28.61 26.50
N GLY A 745 -11.80 -27.95 26.80
CA GLY A 745 -11.92 -26.59 27.36
C GLY A 745 -11.76 -25.47 26.32
N ASN A 746 -11.77 -25.79 25.03
CA ASN A 746 -11.56 -24.80 23.96
C ASN A 746 -12.88 -24.10 23.59
N TRP A 747 -12.85 -22.78 23.45
CA TRP A 747 -14.00 -22.00 22.96
C TRP A 747 -14.05 -22.03 21.44
N TRP A 748 -15.03 -22.70 20.87
CA TRP A 748 -15.26 -22.75 19.43
C TRP A 748 -16.10 -21.56 18.96
N LEU A 749 -15.73 -21.06 17.78
CA LEU A 749 -16.49 -20.06 17.01
C LEU A 749 -17.03 -20.71 15.75
N GLN A 750 -18.32 -20.50 15.49
CA GLN A 750 -19.04 -21.01 14.34
C GLN A 750 -19.84 -19.88 13.67
N PHE A 751 -19.86 -19.88 12.34
CA PHE A 751 -20.66 -18.97 11.52
C PHE A 751 -21.64 -19.81 10.68
N GLY A 752 -22.93 -19.54 10.84
CA GLY A 752 -23.99 -20.41 10.29
C GLY A 752 -23.80 -21.85 10.76
N ASN A 753 -23.71 -22.79 9.83
CA ASN A 753 -23.42 -24.20 10.15
C ASN A 753 -21.92 -24.52 10.23
N LEU A 754 -21.02 -23.58 9.97
CA LEU A 754 -19.60 -23.84 9.77
C LEU A 754 -18.73 -23.46 10.97
N ASN A 755 -18.16 -24.45 11.65
CA ASN A 755 -17.09 -24.24 12.63
C ASN A 755 -15.91 -23.53 11.96
N LEU A 756 -15.58 -22.33 12.43
CA LEU A 756 -14.50 -21.50 11.90
C LEU A 756 -13.13 -21.92 12.47
N GLY A 757 -13.12 -22.21 13.77
CA GLY A 757 -11.92 -22.41 14.58
C GLY A 757 -12.22 -22.23 16.07
N TYR A 758 -11.18 -22.13 16.89
CA TYR A 758 -11.32 -22.04 18.35
C TYR A 758 -10.24 -21.17 19.02
N TRP A 759 -10.55 -20.66 20.22
CA TRP A 759 -9.58 -20.13 21.17
C TRP A 759 -9.17 -21.25 22.16
N PRO A 760 -7.87 -21.58 22.31
CA PRO A 760 -7.42 -22.61 23.23
C PRO A 760 -7.67 -22.26 24.70
N LYS A 761 -8.01 -23.24 25.53
CA LYS A 761 -8.23 -23.03 26.98
C LYS A 761 -7.08 -22.36 27.71
N SER A 762 -5.85 -22.54 27.22
CA SER A 762 -4.62 -22.02 27.82
C SER A 762 -4.46 -20.49 27.71
N LEU A 763 -5.38 -19.80 27.05
CA LEU A 763 -5.47 -18.33 27.09
C LEU A 763 -6.18 -17.82 28.35
N PHE A 764 -6.92 -18.69 29.04
CA PHE A 764 -7.96 -18.33 30.00
C PHE A 764 -7.74 -18.99 31.36
N GLY A 765 -8.13 -18.31 32.43
CA GLY A 765 -8.19 -18.84 33.79
C GLY A 765 -9.62 -19.21 34.16
N SER A 766 -10.45 -18.19 34.35
CA SER A 766 -11.88 -18.29 34.69
C SER A 766 -12.75 -18.66 33.48
N LEU A 767 -12.49 -18.06 32.31
CA LEU A 767 -13.24 -18.34 31.09
C LEU A 767 -12.97 -19.77 30.56
N SER A 768 -11.91 -20.43 31.02
CA SER A 768 -11.58 -21.83 30.67
C SER A 768 -12.62 -22.86 31.16
N GLN A 769 -13.52 -22.45 32.07
CA GLN A 769 -14.55 -23.30 32.68
C GLN A 769 -15.97 -22.88 32.30
N MET A 770 -16.23 -21.57 32.26
CA MET A 770 -17.54 -20.96 31.94
C MET A 770 -17.39 -19.45 31.77
N ALA A 771 -18.35 -18.81 31.12
CA ALA A 771 -18.59 -17.37 31.22
C ALA A 771 -19.59 -17.07 32.35
N SER A 772 -19.50 -15.87 32.95
CA SER A 772 -20.43 -15.35 33.97
C SER A 772 -21.44 -14.34 33.42
N SER A 773 -21.21 -13.84 32.20
CA SER A 773 -22.17 -13.04 31.42
C SER A 773 -22.09 -13.32 29.91
N VAL A 774 -23.19 -13.01 29.22
CA VAL A 774 -23.28 -12.94 27.75
C VAL A 774 -23.79 -11.55 27.37
N GLU A 775 -23.18 -10.96 26.34
CA GLU A 775 -23.55 -9.67 25.77
C GLU A 775 -23.85 -9.83 24.27
N TRP A 776 -24.90 -9.16 23.79
CA TRP A 776 -25.24 -9.00 22.38
C TRP A 776 -25.43 -7.50 22.10
N GLY A 777 -24.81 -6.95 21.06
CA GLY A 777 -25.12 -5.56 20.65
C GLY A 777 -24.04 -4.92 19.78
N GLY A 778 -23.93 -3.60 19.90
CA GLY A 778 -22.96 -2.78 19.18
C GLY A 778 -21.95 -2.08 20.09
N GLU A 779 -20.81 -1.72 19.51
CA GLU A 779 -19.85 -0.77 20.10
C GLU A 779 -19.31 0.19 19.04
N VAL A 780 -18.99 1.41 19.48
CA VAL A 780 -18.23 2.39 18.72
C VAL A 780 -17.01 2.80 19.54
N SER A 781 -15.84 2.86 18.91
CA SER A 781 -14.61 3.37 19.54
C SER A 781 -14.08 4.58 18.80
N SER A 782 -13.71 5.61 19.56
CA SER A 782 -13.27 6.91 19.06
C SER A 782 -12.60 7.72 20.18
N SER A 783 -11.53 8.46 19.87
CA SER A 783 -10.93 9.41 20.83
C SER A 783 -11.86 10.53 21.28
N HIS A 784 -12.99 10.75 20.59
CA HIS A 784 -13.94 11.81 20.91
C HIS A 784 -14.95 11.40 22.00
N ILE A 785 -15.06 10.10 22.29
CA ILE A 785 -15.99 9.58 23.30
C ILE A 785 -15.55 9.97 24.71
N GLY A 786 -16.44 10.68 25.39
CA GLY A 786 -16.39 10.94 26.83
C GLY A 786 -15.49 12.07 27.34
N GLN A 787 -14.61 12.66 26.52
CA GLN A 787 -13.68 13.70 26.98
C GLN A 787 -13.60 14.97 26.10
N THR A 788 -14.17 14.97 24.89
CA THR A 788 -14.12 16.13 23.97
C THR A 788 -15.45 16.36 23.27
N HIS A 789 -15.75 17.62 22.99
CA HIS A 789 -16.83 18.01 22.07
C HIS A 789 -16.21 18.67 20.80
N PRO A 790 -16.79 18.47 19.60
CA PRO A 790 -17.98 17.67 19.36
C PRO A 790 -17.75 16.16 19.50
N HIS A 791 -18.83 15.43 19.76
CA HIS A 791 -18.80 13.97 19.77
C HIS A 791 -18.47 13.37 18.39
N THR A 792 -18.15 12.07 18.31
CA THR A 792 -17.87 11.43 17.01
C THR A 792 -19.15 11.26 16.20
N ALA A 793 -19.06 11.56 14.91
CA ALA A 793 -20.09 11.25 13.90
C ALA A 793 -19.84 9.85 13.29
N THR A 794 -19.54 8.87 14.13
CA THR A 794 -19.44 7.45 13.72
C THR A 794 -20.73 6.75 14.10
N ASP A 795 -21.43 6.21 13.11
CA ASP A 795 -22.65 5.46 13.28
C ASP A 795 -22.44 4.22 14.16
N MET A 796 -23.38 3.95 15.08
CA MET A 796 -23.61 2.58 15.54
C MET A 796 -24.66 1.93 14.63
N GLY A 797 -24.40 0.71 14.16
CA GLY A 797 -25.37 -0.06 13.38
C GLY A 797 -25.72 0.57 12.02
N THR A 798 -26.81 1.32 11.98
CA THR A 798 -27.38 2.01 10.82
C THR A 798 -27.03 3.49 10.71
N GLY A 799 -26.62 4.12 11.81
CA GLY A 799 -26.53 5.59 11.94
C GLY A 799 -27.85 6.27 12.31
N GLU A 800 -28.96 5.51 12.33
CA GLU A 800 -30.28 5.96 12.77
C GLU A 800 -30.61 5.37 14.14
N ASP A 801 -31.38 6.07 14.97
CA ASP A 801 -31.82 5.55 16.27
C ASP A 801 -32.85 4.42 16.09
N PRO A 802 -32.84 3.37 16.94
CA PRO A 802 -33.79 2.28 16.85
C PRO A 802 -35.21 2.72 17.25
N GLY A 803 -36.21 2.26 16.51
CA GLY A 803 -37.62 2.58 16.74
C GLY A 803 -38.55 2.28 15.56
N ILE A 804 -38.02 2.02 14.36
CA ILE A 804 -38.83 1.68 13.16
C ILE A 804 -38.81 0.15 12.93
N GLY A 805 -37.77 -0.53 13.40
CA GLY A 805 -37.60 -1.99 13.38
C GLY A 805 -37.02 -2.53 12.08
N PHE A 806 -37.53 -3.69 11.66
CA PHE A 806 -36.97 -4.47 10.56
C PHE A 806 -36.86 -3.67 9.24
N LYS A 807 -35.68 -3.76 8.62
CA LYS A 807 -35.18 -3.00 7.44
C LYS A 807 -34.64 -1.59 7.67
N TYR A 808 -34.88 -0.99 8.84
CA TYR A 808 -34.52 0.40 9.10
C TYR A 808 -33.48 0.50 10.22
N ASP A 809 -33.56 -0.40 11.19
CA ASP A 809 -32.73 -0.44 12.39
C ASP A 809 -31.66 -1.54 12.29
N CYS A 810 -30.58 -1.43 13.08
CA CYS A 810 -29.64 -2.53 13.28
C CYS A 810 -30.11 -3.47 14.40
N PHE A 811 -30.02 -4.79 14.18
CA PHE A 811 -30.60 -5.78 15.09
C PHE A 811 -29.76 -7.04 15.30
N ILE A 812 -29.96 -7.67 16.47
CA ILE A 812 -29.62 -9.07 16.75
C ILE A 812 -30.90 -9.82 17.16
N ARG A 813 -31.12 -10.97 16.54
CA ARG A 813 -32.25 -11.89 16.76
C ARG A 813 -31.75 -13.27 17.15
N GLN A 814 -32.67 -14.21 17.45
CA GLN A 814 -32.32 -15.58 17.86
C GLN A 814 -31.34 -15.59 19.05
N LEU A 815 -31.59 -14.70 20.02
CA LEU A 815 -30.79 -14.51 21.22
C LEU A 815 -30.87 -15.79 22.06
N ARG A 816 -29.74 -16.49 22.21
CA ARG A 816 -29.67 -17.78 22.92
C ARG A 816 -28.38 -17.93 23.70
N PHE A 817 -28.43 -18.66 24.81
CA PHE A 817 -27.28 -19.12 25.57
C PHE A 817 -27.35 -20.63 25.83
N ILE A 818 -26.22 -21.23 26.21
CA ILE A 818 -26.15 -22.58 26.77
C ILE A 818 -25.64 -22.44 28.21
N ASP A 819 -26.21 -23.21 29.15
CA ASP A 819 -25.71 -23.31 30.53
C ASP A 819 -25.33 -24.76 30.90
N ASN A 820 -25.06 -25.00 32.19
CA ASN A 820 -24.72 -26.33 32.74
C ASN A 820 -25.74 -27.45 32.46
N SER A 821 -26.95 -27.16 31.98
CA SER A 821 -27.90 -28.19 31.50
C SER A 821 -27.64 -28.65 30.05
N LEU A 822 -26.67 -28.03 29.36
CA LEU A 822 -26.31 -28.24 27.96
C LEU A 822 -27.49 -28.06 26.97
N GLN A 823 -28.55 -27.37 27.41
CA GLN A 823 -29.68 -26.97 26.57
C GLN A 823 -29.49 -25.54 26.07
N LEU A 824 -29.93 -25.29 24.84
CA LEU A 824 -30.05 -23.94 24.29
C LEU A 824 -31.28 -23.26 24.92
N LYS A 825 -31.11 -22.02 25.41
CA LYS A 825 -32.12 -21.27 26.17
C LYS A 825 -32.18 -19.81 25.74
N PHE A 826 -33.38 -19.23 25.82
CA PHE A 826 -33.57 -17.78 25.70
C PHE A 826 -33.26 -17.05 27.03
N PRO A 827 -32.55 -15.91 27.04
CA PRO A 827 -32.25 -15.12 28.24
C PRO A 827 -33.48 -14.43 28.86
N THR A 828 -34.24 -15.18 29.67
CA THR A 828 -35.43 -14.69 30.40
C THR A 828 -35.18 -13.50 31.32
N VAL A 829 -33.94 -13.34 31.81
CA VAL A 829 -33.48 -12.16 32.53
C VAL A 829 -32.33 -11.54 31.73
N ALA A 830 -32.60 -10.44 31.05
CA ALA A 830 -31.64 -9.66 30.29
C ALA A 830 -31.90 -8.16 30.48
N TYR A 831 -30.84 -7.37 30.46
CA TYR A 831 -30.86 -5.94 30.75
C TYR A 831 -30.31 -5.17 29.54
N PRO A 832 -31.10 -4.29 28.89
CA PRO A 832 -30.57 -3.35 27.92
C PRO A 832 -29.73 -2.29 28.64
N TYR A 833 -28.56 -1.97 28.07
CA TYR A 833 -27.61 -1.00 28.60
C TYR A 833 -26.91 -0.21 27.49
N THR A 834 -26.95 1.11 27.60
CA THR A 834 -26.14 2.06 26.83
C THR A 834 -25.44 3.02 27.79
N ASP A 835 -24.18 3.36 27.51
CA ASP A 835 -23.40 4.33 28.29
C ASP A 835 -23.53 5.77 27.76
N GLU A 836 -24.03 5.95 26.54
CA GLU A 836 -24.25 7.24 25.88
C GLU A 836 -25.62 7.32 25.20
N TYR A 837 -26.69 7.13 25.98
CA TYR A 837 -28.10 7.13 25.52
C TYR A 837 -28.57 8.36 24.72
N ASN A 838 -27.83 9.48 24.71
CA ASN A 838 -28.12 10.65 23.88
C ASN A 838 -27.46 10.60 22.48
N CYS A 839 -26.50 9.68 22.29
CA CYS A 839 -25.61 9.56 21.13
C CYS A 839 -25.84 8.23 20.39
N TYR A 840 -26.11 7.16 21.16
CA TYR A 840 -26.49 5.84 20.69
C TYR A 840 -27.60 5.26 21.59
N ASP A 841 -28.76 4.98 21.00
CA ASP A 841 -29.92 4.45 21.71
C ASP A 841 -30.18 2.97 21.36
N ILE A 842 -30.97 2.30 22.21
CA ILE A 842 -31.21 0.85 22.19
C ILE A 842 -32.67 0.52 22.48
N TYR A 843 -33.19 -0.52 21.83
CA TYR A 843 -34.55 -0.98 22.03
C TYR A 843 -34.60 -2.51 22.14
N TYR A 844 -35.07 -3.01 23.28
CA TYR A 844 -35.21 -4.45 23.54
C TYR A 844 -36.68 -4.87 23.48
N LEU A 845 -37.08 -5.45 22.35
CA LEU A 845 -38.43 -5.92 22.11
C LEU A 845 -38.57 -7.36 22.61
N LYS A 846 -39.20 -7.53 23.77
CA LYS A 846 -39.43 -8.84 24.43
C LYS A 846 -40.91 -9.19 24.63
N GLU A 847 -41.82 -8.26 24.36
CA GLU A 847 -43.24 -8.37 24.68
C GLU A 847 -44.05 -8.50 23.37
N TYR A 848 -45.11 -9.32 23.40
CA TYR A 848 -46.02 -9.56 22.27
C TYR A 848 -45.41 -10.20 21.01
N ILE A 849 -44.22 -10.80 21.09
CA ILE A 849 -43.58 -11.56 19.99
C ILE A 849 -43.04 -12.93 20.44
N ASP A 850 -43.01 -13.91 19.53
CA ASP A 850 -42.51 -15.28 19.77
C ASP A 850 -41.03 -15.32 20.21
N GLU A 851 -40.22 -14.43 19.64
CA GLU A 851 -38.75 -14.46 19.69
C GLU A 851 -38.23 -13.05 19.95
N PRO A 852 -37.75 -12.72 21.16
CA PRO A 852 -37.28 -11.38 21.48
C PRO A 852 -36.11 -10.90 20.61
N GLU A 853 -36.11 -9.61 20.32
CA GLU A 853 -35.21 -8.95 19.38
C GLU A 853 -34.53 -7.76 20.05
N PHE A 854 -33.22 -7.60 19.83
CA PHE A 854 -32.46 -6.46 20.33
C PHE A 854 -32.06 -5.54 19.18
N TYR A 855 -32.44 -4.27 19.29
CA TYR A 855 -32.16 -3.21 18.33
C TYR A 855 -31.23 -2.17 18.98
N PHE A 856 -30.32 -1.59 18.19
CA PHE A 856 -29.34 -0.60 18.63
C PHE A 856 -28.90 0.26 17.44
N GLY A 857 -28.56 1.52 17.68
CA GLY A 857 -28.24 2.44 16.60
C GLY A 857 -27.79 3.82 17.08
N GLY A 858 -27.92 4.81 16.19
CA GLY A 858 -27.62 6.22 16.43
C GLY A 858 -26.40 6.73 15.65
N PRO A 859 -26.37 8.04 15.30
CA PRO A 859 -25.34 8.66 14.47
C PRO A 859 -24.05 9.03 15.25
N GLY A 860 -24.07 8.87 16.58
CA GLY A 860 -23.04 9.39 17.47
C GLY A 860 -23.12 10.90 17.68
N TYR A 861 -23.15 11.69 16.61
CA TYR A 861 -23.21 13.16 16.67
C TYR A 861 -24.60 13.71 16.34
N ASP A 862 -25.13 14.56 17.22
CA ASP A 862 -26.43 15.23 17.08
C ASP A 862 -26.34 16.62 17.71
N GLU A 863 -26.58 17.69 16.95
CA GLU A 863 -26.41 19.09 17.40
C GLU A 863 -27.21 19.46 18.67
N VAL A 864 -28.25 18.69 19.01
CA VAL A 864 -29.16 18.97 20.14
C VAL A 864 -28.97 17.95 21.28
N ARG A 865 -28.76 16.66 20.96
CA ARG A 865 -28.69 15.56 21.94
C ARG A 865 -27.26 15.18 22.30
N CYS A 866 -26.36 15.07 21.32
CA CYS A 866 -24.96 14.67 21.51
C CYS A 866 -23.98 15.57 20.71
N PRO A 867 -23.77 16.81 21.16
CA PRO A 867 -23.05 17.86 20.42
C PRO A 867 -21.52 17.84 20.58
#